data_AF-A0A8B9RN47-F1
#
_entry.id   AF-A0A8B9RN47-F1
#
_cell.length_a   1.000
_cell.length_b   1.000
_cell.length_c   1.000
_cell.angle_alpha   90.00
_cell.angle_beta   90.00
_cell.angle_gamma   90.00
#
_symmetry.space_group_name_H-M   'P 1'
#
loop_
_entity.id
_entity.type
_entity.pdbx_description
1 polymer ?
#
loop_
_entity_poly.entity_id
_entity_poly.type
_entity_poly.pdbx_seq_one_letter_code
_entity_poly.pdbx_strand_id
1 'polypeptide(L)'
;EPDGLLLKDPDIADLFFKEDPEKLFIDLREIGHGSFGAVYFARDVRTSEVVAIKKMSYSGKQTNEKWQDIIKEVKFLQRIKHPNSIEYKGCYLREHTAWLVMEYCLGSASDVLEVHKKPLQELEIAAITHGALQGLAYLHSHNMIHRDIKAGNILLTEPGLVKLADFGSASIASPANSFVGTPYWMAPEVILAMDEGQYDGKVDIWSLGITCIELAERKPPLFNMNAMSALYHIAQNESPTLQSSEWTDYFRNFVDSCLQKLPQDRPTCEELLQHAFVLRERAESVLNELIQRTKDAVRELDNLQSRKMKKILFPEAHNGPAAEVPDEEEVSNHIYLNSVGSSQSIPSMSISASSQSSSVNSLPDATAEDSKSELELMDGDRTVMSNSSVIHLKPVGALTLMLITKHCWVVTRQIQEHEQDSELREQMSGYKRMRRQHQKQLLALENKLKSEMDEHRLKLDKELESQRSSFSSEMDKLIKKHQAAMEKDAKTFANDEKKFQQHIQSQQKKELSSFLESQKREYKMRKEQLKEELNENQSTPKKEKQEWLSKQKENIQHFQAEEEANLLRRQRQYLDLECRRFKRRILIARHNVEQDLAREELNKRQTQKDLEHAMLLRHHESMQELEFRHLNTIQKMRAELIRLQHQTELNNQMEYNKRRERELRRKHVMEVRQQPKSLKSKELQIKKQFQETCKIQTRQYKILRNQLLDNTPKSDHKTMLKRLKEEQTRKLAILAEQYDHSINDMLSTQALRLDEAQEAECQVLRMQLQQELELLNAYQSKIKMQTEAQQDRERKELEQRVSLRRALLEQKIEEEMLALQNERSERIRSLLERQAREIEAFDSESLRLGFTLLSYKHSYVQTNRLGD
;
A
#
# COMPACT_ATOMS: atom_id res chain seq x y z
N GLU A 1 5.65 -13.78 -35.13
CA GLU A 1 4.79 -14.48 -34.15
C GLU A 1 4.43 -13.54 -33.01
N PRO A 2 3.16 -13.50 -32.56
CA PRO A 2 2.67 -12.54 -31.55
C PRO A 2 3.35 -12.67 -30.18
N ASP A 3 3.81 -13.87 -29.80
CA ASP A 3 4.47 -14.11 -28.50
C ASP A 3 5.87 -13.48 -28.40
N GLY A 4 6.52 -13.17 -29.53
CA GLY A 4 7.89 -12.62 -29.57
C GLY A 4 8.06 -11.21 -28.99
N LEU A 5 6.96 -10.49 -28.73
CA LEU A 5 7.00 -9.16 -28.10
C LEU A 5 7.02 -9.20 -26.57
N LEU A 6 6.50 -10.27 -25.94
CA LEU A 6 6.44 -10.47 -24.48
C LEU A 6 7.68 -11.20 -23.93
N LEU A 7 8.40 -11.92 -24.78
CA LEU A 7 9.61 -12.70 -24.47
C LEU A 7 10.93 -11.96 -24.77
N LYS A 8 10.90 -10.61 -24.84
CA LYS A 8 12.10 -9.81 -25.12
C LYS A 8 13.12 -9.80 -23.98
N ASP A 9 12.65 -10.06 -22.77
CA ASP A 9 13.50 -10.20 -21.58
C ASP A 9 14.01 -11.66 -21.51
N PRO A 10 15.32 -11.90 -21.62
CA PRO A 10 15.89 -13.26 -21.55
C PRO A 10 15.52 -13.96 -20.24
N ASP A 11 15.42 -13.25 -19.11
CA ASP A 11 15.09 -13.83 -17.81
C ASP A 11 13.65 -14.36 -17.75
N ILE A 12 12.75 -13.81 -18.58
CA ILE A 12 11.37 -14.27 -18.72
C ILE A 12 11.30 -15.41 -19.73
N ALA A 13 12.08 -15.34 -20.81
CA ALA A 13 12.12 -16.38 -21.83
C ALA A 13 12.63 -17.72 -21.27
N ASP A 14 13.59 -17.69 -20.35
CA ASP A 14 14.16 -18.89 -19.72
C ASP A 14 13.18 -19.61 -18.77
N LEU A 15 12.04 -18.99 -18.42
CA LEU A 15 11.00 -19.63 -17.60
C LEU A 15 10.17 -20.64 -18.40
N PHE A 16 10.24 -20.62 -19.72
CA PHE A 16 9.38 -21.42 -20.60
C PHE A 16 10.19 -22.29 -21.56
N PHE A 17 9.76 -23.54 -21.71
CA PHE A 17 10.29 -24.43 -22.73
C PHE A 17 9.81 -24.00 -24.13
N LYS A 18 10.70 -24.13 -25.11
CA LYS A 18 10.48 -23.68 -26.50
C LYS A 18 9.71 -24.67 -27.36
N GLU A 19 9.52 -25.89 -26.86
CA GLU A 19 8.83 -26.97 -27.56
C GLU A 19 7.32 -26.69 -27.61
N ASP A 20 6.65 -27.16 -28.66
CA ASP A 20 5.21 -26.99 -28.82
C ASP A 20 4.44 -27.98 -27.93
N PRO A 21 3.72 -27.52 -26.89
CA PRO A 21 3.06 -28.40 -25.93
C PRO A 21 1.95 -29.26 -26.56
N GLU A 22 1.35 -28.84 -27.68
CA GLU A 22 0.32 -29.62 -28.37
C GLU A 22 0.86 -30.90 -29.01
N LYS A 23 2.17 -30.95 -29.27
CA LYS A 23 2.85 -32.15 -29.79
C LYS A 23 3.38 -33.05 -28.67
N LEU A 24 3.53 -32.50 -27.47
CA LEU A 24 4.12 -33.20 -26.33
C LEU A 24 3.08 -33.88 -25.43
N PHE A 25 1.87 -33.33 -25.38
CA PHE A 25 0.83 -33.80 -24.46
C PHE A 25 -0.43 -34.20 -25.19
N ILE A 26 -0.90 -35.43 -24.95
CA ILE A 26 -2.10 -36.01 -25.56
C ILE A 26 -3.14 -36.39 -24.50
N ASP A 27 -4.35 -36.75 -24.95
CA ASP A 27 -5.48 -37.18 -24.10
C ASP A 27 -5.86 -36.14 -23.03
N LEU A 28 -5.94 -34.86 -23.44
CA LEU A 28 -6.30 -33.78 -22.52
C LEU A 28 -7.75 -33.92 -22.06
N ARG A 29 -7.93 -34.13 -20.75
CA ARG A 29 -9.26 -34.21 -20.12
C ARG A 29 -9.34 -33.23 -18.96
N GLU A 30 -10.33 -32.35 -18.97
CA GLU A 30 -10.49 -31.35 -17.91
C GLU A 30 -10.78 -32.03 -16.56
N ILE A 31 -10.01 -31.68 -15.54
CA ILE A 31 -10.11 -32.20 -14.16
C ILE A 31 -10.45 -31.11 -13.12
N GLY A 32 -10.36 -29.83 -13.52
CA GLY A 32 -10.75 -28.70 -12.69
C GLY A 32 -10.70 -27.38 -13.47
N HIS A 33 -11.34 -26.35 -12.93
CA HIS A 33 -11.29 -25.01 -13.50
C HIS A 33 -11.20 -23.96 -12.36
N GLY A 34 -10.54 -22.84 -12.62
CA GLY A 34 -10.40 -21.73 -11.68
C GLY A 34 -10.34 -20.37 -12.40
N SER A 35 -10.01 -19.31 -11.66
CA SER A 35 -9.97 -17.94 -12.17
C SER A 35 -8.94 -17.71 -13.30
N PHE A 36 -7.86 -18.48 -13.31
CA PHE A 36 -6.79 -18.39 -14.31
C PHE A 36 -6.99 -19.30 -15.53
N GLY A 37 -7.87 -20.29 -15.44
CA GLY A 37 -8.16 -21.23 -16.52
C GLY A 37 -8.45 -22.65 -16.04
N ALA A 38 -8.33 -23.62 -16.93
CA ALA A 38 -8.66 -25.02 -16.69
C ALA A 38 -7.41 -25.89 -16.48
N VAL A 39 -7.56 -26.90 -15.63
CA VAL A 39 -6.55 -27.92 -15.35
C VAL A 39 -6.95 -29.21 -16.05
N TYR A 40 -6.00 -29.82 -16.74
CA TYR A 40 -6.22 -31.02 -17.55
C TYR A 40 -5.35 -32.17 -17.04
N PHE A 41 -5.91 -33.37 -17.00
CA PHE A 41 -5.15 -34.61 -17.12
C PHE A 41 -4.56 -34.68 -18.53
N ALA A 42 -3.32 -35.12 -18.67
CA ALA A 42 -2.71 -35.41 -19.97
C ALA A 42 -1.63 -36.50 -19.83
N ARG A 43 -1.19 -37.04 -20.97
CA ARG A 43 -0.03 -37.95 -21.03
C ARG A 43 1.09 -37.32 -21.84
N ASP A 44 2.30 -37.30 -21.29
CA ASP A 44 3.50 -36.90 -22.03
C ASP A 44 3.87 -38.02 -23.02
N VAL A 45 3.91 -37.70 -24.31
CA VAL A 45 4.19 -38.68 -25.38
C VAL A 45 5.61 -39.23 -25.32
N ARG A 46 6.55 -38.51 -24.69
CA ARG A 46 7.96 -38.88 -24.63
C ARG A 46 8.23 -39.93 -23.55
N THR A 47 7.59 -39.76 -22.40
CA THR A 47 7.81 -40.60 -21.21
C THR A 47 6.65 -41.55 -20.93
N SER A 48 5.51 -41.36 -21.60
CA SER A 48 4.23 -41.98 -21.26
C SER A 48 3.74 -41.66 -19.83
N GLU A 49 4.36 -40.69 -19.15
CA GLU A 49 3.99 -40.26 -17.80
C GLU A 49 2.66 -39.49 -17.83
N VAL A 50 1.85 -39.70 -16.81
CA VAL A 50 0.61 -38.94 -16.59
C VAL A 50 0.94 -37.65 -15.84
N VAL A 51 0.46 -36.53 -16.37
CA VAL A 51 0.72 -35.18 -15.83
C VAL A 51 -0.56 -34.39 -15.68
N ALA A 52 -0.51 -33.36 -14.82
CA ALA A 52 -1.53 -32.33 -14.74
C ALA A 52 -1.04 -31.06 -15.46
N ILE A 53 -1.88 -30.47 -16.31
CA ILE A 53 -1.56 -29.27 -17.08
C ILE A 53 -2.56 -28.16 -16.73
N LYS A 54 -2.11 -27.13 -16.03
CA LYS A 54 -2.87 -25.91 -15.78
C LYS A 54 -2.68 -24.96 -16.97
N LYS A 55 -3.71 -24.81 -17.81
CA LYS A 55 -3.72 -23.87 -18.94
C LYS A 55 -4.19 -22.50 -18.47
N MET A 56 -3.34 -21.50 -18.59
CA MET A 56 -3.59 -20.13 -18.14
C MET A 56 -3.54 -19.18 -19.33
N SER A 57 -4.71 -18.70 -19.76
CA SER A 57 -4.78 -17.76 -20.88
C SER A 57 -4.48 -16.34 -20.42
N TYR A 58 -3.48 -15.70 -21.01
CA TYR A 58 -3.16 -14.28 -20.82
C TYR A 58 -3.69 -13.41 -21.97
N SER A 59 -4.71 -13.89 -22.69
CA SER A 59 -5.40 -13.11 -23.72
C SER A 59 -6.42 -12.11 -23.13
N GLY A 60 -6.80 -11.10 -23.92
CA GLY A 60 -7.88 -10.15 -23.61
C GLY A 60 -7.46 -8.90 -22.83
N LYS A 61 -8.46 -8.18 -22.30
CA LYS A 61 -8.30 -6.83 -21.70
C LYS A 61 -7.40 -6.77 -20.45
N GLN A 62 -7.15 -7.91 -19.78
CA GLN A 62 -6.31 -8.02 -18.57
C GLN A 62 -5.00 -8.80 -18.83
N THR A 63 -4.50 -8.78 -20.07
CA THR A 63 -3.32 -9.55 -20.49
C THR A 63 -2.11 -9.35 -19.56
N ASN A 64 -1.77 -8.11 -19.23
CA ASN A 64 -0.60 -7.80 -18.39
C ASN A 64 -0.73 -8.36 -16.96
N GLU A 65 -1.92 -8.30 -16.36
CA GLU A 65 -2.12 -8.81 -14.99
C GLU A 65 -2.00 -10.32 -14.95
N LYS A 66 -2.72 -10.98 -15.86
CA LYS A 66 -2.70 -12.44 -15.98
C LYS A 66 -1.30 -12.94 -16.28
N TRP A 67 -0.56 -12.23 -17.14
CA TRP A 67 0.82 -12.54 -17.43
C TRP A 67 1.71 -12.43 -16.19
N GLN A 68 1.59 -11.35 -15.42
CA GLN A 68 2.35 -11.21 -14.17
C GLN A 68 2.02 -12.30 -13.15
N ASP A 69 0.76 -12.71 -13.04
CA ASP A 69 0.36 -13.78 -12.12
C ASP A 69 0.89 -15.14 -12.57
N ILE A 70 0.88 -15.44 -13.88
CA ILE A 70 1.53 -16.63 -14.45
C ILE A 70 3.03 -16.64 -14.12
N ILE A 71 3.72 -15.52 -14.36
CA ILE A 71 5.16 -15.42 -14.11
C ILE A 71 5.47 -15.61 -12.62
N LYS A 72 4.68 -15.02 -11.72
CA LYS A 72 4.84 -15.22 -10.28
C LYS A 72 4.65 -16.69 -9.89
N GLU A 73 3.60 -17.34 -10.39
CA GLU A 73 3.32 -18.75 -10.08
C GLU A 73 4.44 -19.66 -10.60
N VAL A 74 4.92 -19.46 -11.83
CA VAL A 74 6.03 -20.24 -12.41
C VAL A 74 7.32 -20.03 -11.61
N LYS A 75 7.69 -18.78 -11.29
CA LYS A 75 8.89 -18.46 -10.50
C LYS A 75 8.82 -19.04 -9.09
N PHE A 76 7.64 -19.06 -8.48
CA PHE A 76 7.42 -19.68 -7.18
C PHE A 76 7.67 -21.19 -7.27
N LEU A 77 7.00 -21.86 -8.21
CA LEU A 77 7.09 -23.31 -8.42
C LEU A 77 8.50 -23.80 -8.76
N GLN A 78 9.29 -23.02 -9.51
CA GLN A 78 10.69 -23.35 -9.79
C GLN A 78 11.60 -23.37 -8.55
N ARG A 79 11.21 -22.67 -7.48
CA ARG A 79 12.02 -22.54 -6.25
C ARG A 79 11.70 -23.60 -5.20
N ILE A 80 10.55 -24.26 -5.31
CA ILE A 80 10.11 -25.23 -4.30
C ILE A 80 10.46 -26.65 -4.73
N LYS A 81 11.01 -27.42 -3.80
CA LYS A 81 11.25 -28.86 -3.99
C LYS A 81 11.09 -29.60 -2.69
N HIS A 82 9.88 -30.11 -2.45
CA HIS A 82 9.53 -30.83 -1.24
C HIS A 82 8.51 -31.96 -1.53
N PRO A 83 8.57 -33.12 -0.86
CA PRO A 83 7.62 -34.22 -1.07
C PRO A 83 6.16 -33.83 -0.86
N ASN A 84 5.87 -32.87 0.03
CA ASN A 84 4.51 -32.36 0.28
C ASN A 84 4.15 -31.07 -0.47
N SER A 85 4.89 -30.70 -1.51
CA SER A 85 4.50 -29.67 -2.48
C SER A 85 4.36 -30.30 -3.86
N ILE A 86 3.42 -29.80 -4.68
CA ILE A 86 3.25 -30.30 -6.04
C ILE A 86 4.56 -30.16 -6.85
N GLU A 87 4.96 -31.24 -7.52
CA GLU A 87 6.14 -31.25 -8.36
C GLU A 87 5.88 -30.45 -9.65
N TYR A 88 6.69 -29.41 -9.86
CA TYR A 88 6.74 -28.66 -11.11
C TYR A 88 7.58 -29.39 -12.16
N LYS A 89 7.02 -29.64 -13.33
CA LYS A 89 7.68 -30.35 -14.44
C LYS A 89 8.03 -29.43 -15.63
N GLY A 90 7.53 -28.20 -15.64
CA GLY A 90 7.83 -27.24 -16.70
C GLY A 90 6.69 -26.29 -17.00
N CYS A 91 6.97 -25.26 -17.80
CA CYS A 91 5.95 -24.39 -18.36
C CYS A 91 6.21 -24.17 -19.85
N TYR A 92 5.17 -24.19 -20.67
CA TYR A 92 5.23 -24.02 -22.12
C TYR A 92 4.33 -22.86 -22.55
N LEU A 93 4.60 -22.26 -23.70
CA LEU A 93 3.77 -21.19 -24.26
C LEU A 93 3.24 -21.56 -25.63
N ARG A 94 1.94 -21.36 -25.82
CA ARG A 94 1.28 -21.52 -27.12
C ARG A 94 0.08 -20.58 -27.20
N GLU A 95 0.03 -19.76 -28.25
CA GLU A 95 -1.15 -18.94 -28.60
C GLU A 95 -1.75 -18.16 -27.42
N HIS A 96 -0.93 -17.33 -26.75
CA HIS A 96 -1.34 -16.55 -25.58
C HIS A 96 -1.85 -17.38 -24.38
N THR A 97 -1.38 -18.62 -24.27
CA THR A 97 -1.72 -19.54 -23.19
C THR A 97 -0.46 -20.20 -22.62
N ALA A 98 -0.26 -20.08 -21.32
CA ALA A 98 0.79 -20.79 -20.60
C ALA A 98 0.28 -22.16 -20.14
N TRP A 99 1.06 -23.21 -20.40
CA TRP A 99 0.78 -24.59 -20.02
C TRP A 99 1.74 -24.98 -18.91
N LEU A 100 1.27 -24.84 -17.67
CA LEU A 100 2.03 -25.20 -16.48
C LEU A 100 1.85 -26.69 -16.20
N VAL A 101 2.91 -27.47 -16.37
CA VAL A 101 2.93 -28.93 -16.25
C VAL A 101 3.42 -29.32 -14.85
N MET A 102 2.66 -30.19 -14.19
CA MET A 102 2.88 -30.64 -12.82
C MET A 102 2.66 -32.16 -12.73
N GLU A 103 3.10 -32.77 -11.63
CA GLU A 103 2.69 -34.15 -11.32
C GLU A 103 1.16 -34.27 -11.23
N TYR A 104 0.64 -35.42 -11.64
CA TYR A 104 -0.78 -35.70 -11.53
C TYR A 104 -1.12 -36.26 -10.15
N CYS A 105 -2.19 -35.73 -9.55
CA CYS A 105 -2.79 -36.22 -8.32
C CYS A 105 -4.19 -36.77 -8.59
N LEU A 106 -4.62 -37.74 -7.78
CA LEU A 106 -5.94 -38.37 -7.89
C LEU A 106 -7.08 -37.35 -7.76
N GLY A 107 -6.94 -36.41 -6.81
CA GLY A 107 -7.92 -35.37 -6.53
C GLY A 107 -7.54 -34.55 -5.30
N SER A 108 -8.35 -33.53 -5.01
CA SER A 108 -8.22 -32.72 -3.80
C SER A 108 -8.93 -33.35 -2.61
N ALA A 109 -8.57 -32.97 -1.38
CA ALA A 109 -9.30 -33.38 -0.19
C ALA A 109 -10.77 -32.90 -0.22
N SER A 110 -11.05 -31.79 -0.90
CA SER A 110 -12.42 -31.33 -1.17
C SER A 110 -13.20 -32.28 -2.10
N ASP A 111 -12.54 -32.84 -3.13
CA ASP A 111 -13.15 -33.85 -4.00
C ASP A 111 -13.52 -35.10 -3.20
N VAL A 112 -12.65 -35.54 -2.28
CA VAL A 112 -12.93 -36.69 -1.40
C VAL A 112 -14.16 -36.44 -0.53
N LEU A 113 -14.31 -35.25 0.07
CA LEU A 113 -15.53 -34.86 0.79
C LEU A 113 -16.77 -34.85 -0.13
N GLU A 114 -16.60 -34.41 -1.39
CA GLU A 114 -17.67 -34.35 -2.37
C GLU A 114 -18.14 -35.75 -2.79
N VAL A 115 -17.24 -36.74 -2.90
CA VAL A 115 -17.58 -38.15 -3.17
C VAL A 115 -18.39 -38.74 -2.02
N HIS A 116 -17.87 -38.67 -0.80
CA HIS A 116 -18.48 -39.38 0.34
C HIS A 116 -19.72 -38.69 0.90
N LYS A 117 -19.90 -37.39 0.63
CA LYS A 117 -20.95 -36.54 1.22
C LYS A 117 -20.99 -36.62 2.76
N LYS A 118 -19.86 -36.96 3.38
CA LYS A 118 -19.65 -37.14 4.82
C LYS A 118 -18.31 -36.51 5.21
N PRO A 119 -18.16 -36.07 6.48
CA PRO A 119 -16.84 -35.76 7.04
C PRO A 119 -15.86 -36.90 6.89
N LEU A 120 -14.57 -36.58 6.90
CA LEU A 120 -13.52 -37.60 6.98
C LEU A 120 -13.36 -38.11 8.41
N GLN A 121 -12.80 -39.30 8.55
CA GLN A 121 -12.46 -39.85 9.86
C GLN A 121 -11.31 -39.07 10.49
N GLU A 122 -11.27 -38.97 11.81
CA GLU A 122 -10.27 -38.14 12.51
C GLU A 122 -8.82 -38.53 12.17
N LEU A 123 -8.55 -39.83 11.98
CA LEU A 123 -7.21 -40.32 11.58
C LEU A 123 -6.87 -39.94 10.13
N GLU A 124 -7.85 -39.90 9.24
CA GLU A 124 -7.69 -39.42 7.85
C GLU A 124 -7.36 -37.92 7.86
N ILE A 125 -8.08 -37.13 8.68
CA ILE A 125 -7.82 -35.70 8.87
C ILE A 125 -6.41 -35.50 9.42
N ALA A 126 -6.02 -36.23 10.47
CA ALA A 126 -4.68 -36.13 11.06
C ALA A 126 -3.58 -36.45 10.04
N ALA A 127 -3.78 -37.45 9.18
CA ALA A 127 -2.82 -37.81 8.13
C ALA A 127 -2.69 -36.72 7.05
N ILE A 128 -3.82 -36.15 6.59
CA ILE A 128 -3.85 -35.04 5.62
C ILE A 128 -3.18 -33.79 6.23
N THR A 129 -3.59 -33.43 7.44
CA THR A 129 -3.05 -32.26 8.16
C THR A 129 -1.55 -32.41 8.41
N HIS A 130 -1.05 -33.60 8.77
CA HIS A 130 0.38 -33.81 8.95
C HIS A 130 1.18 -33.54 7.67
N GLY A 131 0.74 -34.09 6.53
CA GLY A 131 1.41 -33.87 5.26
C GLY A 131 1.34 -32.41 4.79
N ALA A 132 0.19 -31.74 4.95
CA ALA A 132 0.04 -30.32 4.65
C ALA A 132 0.97 -29.46 5.52
N LEU A 133 1.07 -29.77 6.82
CA LEU A 133 1.91 -29.05 7.77
C LEU A 133 3.41 -29.22 7.48
N GLN A 134 3.84 -30.41 7.05
CA GLN A 134 5.21 -30.63 6.56
C GLN A 134 5.53 -29.75 5.34
N GLY A 135 4.58 -29.62 4.41
CA GLY A 135 4.72 -28.72 3.26
C GLY A 135 4.80 -27.24 3.69
N LEU A 136 3.96 -26.82 4.63
CA LEU A 136 3.97 -25.43 5.15
C LEU A 136 5.25 -25.11 5.91
N ALA A 137 5.75 -26.01 6.75
CA ALA A 137 7.04 -25.85 7.45
C ALA A 137 8.19 -25.62 6.46
N TYR A 138 8.21 -26.39 5.35
CA TYR A 138 9.18 -26.18 4.29
C TYR A 138 9.07 -24.78 3.67
N LEU A 139 7.86 -24.31 3.33
CA LEU A 139 7.69 -22.96 2.77
C LEU A 139 8.12 -21.87 3.74
N HIS A 140 7.69 -21.95 5.00
CA HIS A 140 7.95 -20.93 6.02
C HIS A 140 9.45 -20.85 6.36
N SER A 141 10.16 -21.99 6.41
CA SER A 141 11.62 -22.01 6.60
C SER A 141 12.40 -21.31 5.49
N HIS A 142 11.79 -21.09 4.32
CA HIS A 142 12.35 -20.33 3.20
C HIS A 142 11.74 -18.93 3.04
N ASN A 143 11.06 -18.41 4.08
CA ASN A 143 10.36 -17.12 4.07
C ASN A 143 9.28 -16.99 2.97
N MET A 144 8.68 -18.12 2.58
CA MET A 144 7.57 -18.16 1.64
C MET A 144 6.25 -18.37 2.37
N ILE A 145 5.15 -17.83 1.82
CA ILE A 145 3.80 -17.93 2.39
C ILE A 145 2.84 -18.42 1.30
N HIS A 146 1.99 -19.41 1.59
CA HIS A 146 1.06 -19.96 0.60
C HIS A 146 -0.17 -19.07 0.38
N ARG A 147 -0.80 -18.58 1.45
CA ARG A 147 -1.94 -17.63 1.49
C ARG A 147 -3.27 -18.12 0.91
N ASP A 148 -3.39 -19.40 0.55
CA ASP A 148 -4.64 -19.96 0.04
C ASP A 148 -4.80 -21.45 0.38
N ILE A 149 -4.50 -21.81 1.64
CA ILE A 149 -4.70 -23.17 2.15
C ILE A 149 -6.20 -23.41 2.38
N LYS A 150 -6.71 -24.47 1.76
CA LYS A 150 -8.09 -24.98 1.84
C LYS A 150 -8.12 -26.43 1.36
N ALA A 151 -9.17 -27.21 1.64
CA ALA A 151 -9.22 -28.61 1.23
C ALA A 151 -9.14 -28.79 -0.31
N GLY A 152 -9.55 -27.78 -1.08
CA GLY A 152 -9.42 -27.78 -2.55
C GLY A 152 -7.99 -27.68 -3.07
N ASN A 153 -7.06 -27.15 -2.26
CA ASN A 153 -5.65 -26.93 -2.62
C ASN A 153 -4.70 -27.93 -1.94
N ILE A 154 -5.25 -28.93 -1.25
CA ILE A 154 -4.50 -30.06 -0.69
C ILE A 154 -4.86 -31.29 -1.52
N LEU A 155 -3.90 -31.80 -2.28
CA LEU A 155 -4.09 -32.90 -3.21
C LEU A 155 -3.57 -34.22 -2.63
N LEU A 156 -4.15 -35.32 -3.09
CA LEU A 156 -3.72 -36.68 -2.77
C LEU A 156 -3.24 -37.37 -4.04
N THR A 157 -2.01 -37.87 -4.00
CA THR A 157 -1.48 -38.77 -5.03
C THR A 157 -2.05 -40.18 -4.84
N GLU A 158 -2.00 -41.01 -5.87
CA GLU A 158 -2.46 -42.41 -5.77
C GLU A 158 -1.77 -43.23 -4.68
N PRO A 159 -0.45 -43.08 -4.41
CA PRO A 159 0.24 -43.76 -3.31
C PRO A 159 -0.05 -43.19 -1.91
N GLY A 160 -1.00 -42.26 -1.76
CA GLY A 160 -1.36 -41.69 -0.47
C GLY A 160 -0.47 -40.54 0.01
N LEU A 161 0.35 -39.93 -0.84
CA LEU A 161 1.10 -38.72 -0.47
C LEU A 161 0.23 -37.45 -0.59
N VAL A 162 0.32 -36.60 0.42
CA VAL A 162 -0.35 -35.29 0.50
C VAL A 162 0.52 -34.21 -0.14
N LYS A 163 -0.06 -33.39 -1.01
CA LYS A 163 0.64 -32.35 -1.78
C LYS A 163 -0.09 -31.01 -1.66
N LEU A 164 0.63 -29.95 -1.27
CA LEU A 164 0.15 -28.58 -1.41
C LEU A 164 0.19 -28.15 -2.88
N ALA A 165 -0.88 -27.52 -3.34
CA ALA A 165 -1.03 -27.07 -4.72
C ALA A 165 -1.65 -25.67 -4.81
N ASP A 166 -1.67 -25.11 -6.02
CA ASP A 166 -2.19 -23.78 -6.34
C ASP A 166 -1.47 -22.63 -5.63
N PHE A 167 -0.28 -22.30 -6.14
CA PHE A 167 0.58 -21.23 -5.63
C PHE A 167 0.32 -19.86 -6.27
N GLY A 168 -0.81 -19.70 -6.98
CA GLY A 168 -1.17 -18.44 -7.64
C GLY A 168 -1.34 -17.25 -6.68
N SER A 169 -1.63 -17.52 -5.40
CA SER A 169 -1.70 -16.49 -4.35
C SER A 169 -0.44 -16.41 -3.48
N ALA A 170 0.58 -17.23 -3.73
CA ALA A 170 1.72 -17.35 -2.83
C ALA A 170 2.61 -16.09 -2.82
N SER A 171 3.40 -15.93 -1.77
CA SER A 171 4.42 -14.87 -1.61
C SER A 171 5.80 -15.49 -1.50
N ILE A 172 6.77 -14.96 -2.25
CA ILE A 172 8.19 -15.30 -2.11
C ILE A 172 8.89 -14.54 -0.98
N ALA A 173 8.15 -13.74 -0.21
CA ALA A 173 8.65 -12.93 0.88
C ALA A 173 7.71 -12.97 2.08
N SER A 174 8.31 -12.94 3.27
CA SER A 174 7.67 -12.81 4.57
C SER A 174 8.44 -11.75 5.38
N PRO A 175 7.77 -10.74 5.97
CA PRO A 175 6.32 -10.54 5.97
C PRO A 175 5.77 -10.01 4.63
N ALA A 176 4.47 -10.23 4.40
CA ALA A 176 3.71 -9.74 3.26
C ALA A 176 2.58 -8.80 3.70
N ASN A 177 2.01 -8.04 2.76
CA ASN A 177 0.97 -7.04 3.03
C ASN A 177 -0.23 -7.07 2.06
N SER A 178 -0.16 -7.84 0.98
CA SER A 178 -1.22 -7.81 -0.04
C SER A 178 -2.47 -8.56 0.44
N PHE A 179 -3.65 -8.00 0.17
CA PHE A 179 -4.93 -8.66 0.47
C PHE A 179 -5.26 -9.75 -0.57
N VAL A 180 -4.93 -10.99 -0.27
CA VAL A 180 -5.14 -12.18 -1.14
C VAL A 180 -5.61 -13.38 -0.31
N GLY A 181 -6.20 -14.38 -0.98
CA GLY A 181 -6.70 -15.62 -0.37
C GLY A 181 -8.21 -15.81 -0.54
N THR A 182 -8.71 -16.99 -0.16
CA THR A 182 -10.14 -17.31 -0.20
C THR A 182 -10.84 -16.85 1.09
N PRO A 183 -11.85 -15.95 1.04
CA PRO A 183 -12.39 -15.24 2.20
C PRO A 183 -12.66 -16.03 3.48
N TYR A 184 -13.27 -17.22 3.38
CA TYR A 184 -13.66 -18.01 4.54
C TYR A 184 -12.48 -18.65 5.30
N TRP A 185 -11.31 -18.77 4.65
CA TRP A 185 -10.09 -19.33 5.24
C TRP A 185 -9.09 -18.24 5.65
N MET A 186 -9.34 -16.97 5.32
CA MET A 186 -8.39 -15.88 5.57
C MET A 186 -8.19 -15.65 7.07
N ALA A 187 -6.95 -15.43 7.48
CA ALA A 187 -6.61 -15.07 8.85
C ALA A 187 -7.02 -13.62 9.18
N PRO A 188 -7.40 -13.31 10.44
CA PRO A 188 -7.83 -11.97 10.84
C PRO A 188 -6.82 -10.88 10.48
N GLU A 189 -5.53 -11.14 10.66
CA GLU A 189 -4.46 -10.20 10.36
C GLU A 189 -4.30 -9.91 8.86
N VAL A 190 -4.66 -10.83 7.95
CA VAL A 190 -4.69 -10.57 6.50
C VAL A 190 -5.82 -9.59 6.17
N ILE A 191 -6.95 -9.71 6.87
CA ILE A 191 -8.12 -8.84 6.70
C ILE A 191 -7.85 -7.45 7.30
N LEU A 192 -7.16 -7.40 8.44
CA LEU A 192 -6.81 -6.14 9.11
C LEU A 192 -5.63 -5.41 8.43
N ALA A 193 -4.81 -6.12 7.66
CA ALA A 193 -3.68 -5.56 6.92
C ALA A 193 -4.06 -4.72 5.69
N MET A 194 -5.36 -4.55 5.39
CA MET A 194 -5.86 -3.89 4.17
C MET A 194 -5.37 -2.44 3.97
N ASP A 195 -4.96 -1.73 5.02
CA ASP A 195 -4.56 -0.33 4.92
C ASP A 195 -3.05 -0.08 5.16
N GLU A 196 -2.36 -0.81 6.07
CA GLU A 196 -0.93 -0.60 6.39
C GLU A 196 -0.24 -1.79 7.11
N GLY A 197 -0.93 -2.93 7.28
CA GLY A 197 -0.46 -4.04 8.11
C GLY A 197 0.46 -5.04 7.38
N GLN A 198 1.26 -5.76 8.15
CA GLN A 198 2.10 -6.85 7.69
C GLN A 198 1.70 -8.16 8.38
N TYR A 199 1.81 -9.27 7.67
CA TYR A 199 1.55 -10.61 8.19
C TYR A 199 2.63 -11.60 7.71
N ASP A 200 2.87 -12.65 8.50
CA ASP A 200 3.90 -13.66 8.25
C ASP A 200 3.28 -15.01 7.80
N GLY A 201 4.06 -16.09 7.86
CA GLY A 201 3.62 -17.44 7.52
C GLY A 201 2.47 -17.97 8.38
N LYS A 202 2.22 -17.43 9.59
CA LYS A 202 1.20 -17.95 10.51
C LYS A 202 -0.23 -17.79 9.97
N VAL A 203 -0.44 -16.99 8.91
CA VAL A 203 -1.71 -16.93 8.19
C VAL A 203 -2.09 -18.27 7.54
N ASP A 204 -1.10 -19.07 7.13
CA ASP A 204 -1.33 -20.41 6.59
C ASP A 204 -1.75 -21.39 7.70
N ILE A 205 -1.28 -21.20 8.93
CA ILE A 205 -1.68 -22.00 10.10
C ILE A 205 -3.15 -21.77 10.45
N TRP A 206 -3.61 -20.51 10.42
CA TRP A 206 -5.03 -20.21 10.58
C TRP A 206 -5.86 -20.89 9.49
N SER A 207 -5.43 -20.73 8.23
CA SER A 207 -6.09 -21.33 7.07
C SER A 207 -6.15 -22.87 7.17
N LEU A 208 -5.10 -23.49 7.72
CA LEU A 208 -5.06 -24.93 8.02
C LEU A 208 -6.07 -25.30 9.13
N GLY A 209 -6.21 -24.49 10.18
CA GLY A 209 -7.23 -24.66 11.22
C GLY A 209 -8.66 -24.64 10.64
N ILE A 210 -8.95 -23.68 9.76
CA ILE A 210 -10.23 -23.65 9.04
C ILE A 210 -10.39 -24.86 8.12
N THR A 211 -9.32 -25.31 7.48
CA THR A 211 -9.32 -26.52 6.63
C THR A 211 -9.62 -27.77 7.46
N CYS A 212 -9.10 -27.89 8.68
CA CYS A 212 -9.45 -28.97 9.60
C CYS A 212 -10.95 -28.99 9.91
N ILE A 213 -11.56 -27.82 10.17
CA ILE A 213 -13.01 -27.70 10.33
C ILE A 213 -13.74 -28.11 9.04
N GLU A 214 -13.26 -27.67 7.88
CA GLU A 214 -13.83 -28.07 6.58
C GLU A 214 -13.81 -29.60 6.38
N LEU A 215 -12.73 -30.29 6.75
CA LEU A 215 -12.65 -31.76 6.65
C LEU A 215 -13.58 -32.47 7.65
N ALA A 216 -13.83 -31.86 8.81
CA ALA A 216 -14.69 -32.36 9.87
C ALA A 216 -16.19 -32.03 9.66
N GLU A 217 -16.50 -30.94 8.97
CA GLU A 217 -17.87 -30.38 8.86
C GLU A 217 -18.31 -30.19 7.41
N ARG A 218 -17.47 -30.58 6.45
CA ARG A 218 -17.62 -30.51 4.97
C ARG A 218 -17.58 -29.12 4.37
N LYS A 219 -17.68 -28.07 5.19
CA LYS A 219 -17.68 -26.66 4.78
C LYS A 219 -16.92 -25.84 5.83
N PRO A 220 -16.27 -24.74 5.44
CA PRO A 220 -15.69 -23.84 6.43
C PRO A 220 -16.80 -23.14 7.24
N PRO A 221 -16.46 -22.59 8.42
CA PRO A 221 -17.34 -21.68 9.14
C PRO A 221 -17.81 -20.53 8.25
N LEU A 222 -19.02 -20.01 8.51
CA LEU A 222 -19.59 -18.84 7.83
C LEU A 222 -19.87 -19.03 6.32
N PHE A 223 -19.79 -20.26 5.79
CA PHE A 223 -20.02 -20.54 4.36
C PHE A 223 -21.42 -20.13 3.86
N ASN A 224 -22.41 -20.01 4.76
CA ASN A 224 -23.75 -19.51 4.46
C ASN A 224 -23.82 -17.98 4.30
N MET A 225 -22.74 -17.26 4.59
CA MET A 225 -22.63 -15.81 4.45
C MET A 225 -21.94 -15.45 3.14
N ASN A 226 -22.21 -14.25 2.63
CA ASN A 226 -21.42 -13.71 1.52
C ASN A 226 -19.98 -13.41 2.00
N ALA A 227 -19.04 -13.32 1.04
CA ALA A 227 -17.63 -13.12 1.34
C ALA A 227 -17.34 -11.90 2.22
N MET A 228 -17.99 -10.75 2.01
CA MET A 228 -17.72 -9.53 2.80
C MET A 228 -18.21 -9.67 4.24
N SER A 229 -19.39 -10.27 4.43
CA SER A 229 -19.92 -10.54 5.77
C SER A 229 -19.05 -11.56 6.52
N ALA A 230 -18.54 -12.59 5.82
CA ALA A 230 -17.61 -13.56 6.42
C ALA A 230 -16.29 -12.89 6.85
N LEU A 231 -15.70 -12.05 6.01
CA LEU A 231 -14.47 -11.30 6.35
C LEU A 231 -14.67 -10.41 7.59
N TYR A 232 -15.81 -9.73 7.68
CA TYR A 232 -16.16 -8.92 8.85
C TYR A 232 -16.25 -9.77 10.12
N HIS A 233 -16.97 -10.90 10.05
CA HIS A 233 -17.11 -11.82 11.17
C HIS A 233 -15.77 -12.39 11.64
N ILE A 234 -14.90 -12.80 10.72
CA ILE A 234 -13.56 -13.30 11.05
C ILE A 234 -12.75 -12.22 11.79
N ALA A 235 -12.81 -10.97 11.33
CA ALA A 235 -12.08 -9.87 11.95
C ALA A 235 -12.61 -9.52 13.34
N GLN A 236 -13.94 -9.46 13.54
CA GLN A 236 -14.55 -8.90 14.75
C GLN A 236 -14.92 -9.94 15.82
N ASN A 237 -15.34 -11.13 15.44
CA ASN A 237 -15.91 -12.11 16.37
C ASN A 237 -14.87 -13.10 16.89
N GLU A 238 -15.25 -13.91 17.88
CA GLU A 238 -14.43 -15.01 18.38
C GLU A 238 -14.10 -16.02 17.27
N SER A 239 -12.96 -16.71 17.42
CA SER A 239 -12.55 -17.74 16.48
C SER A 239 -13.54 -18.91 16.48
N PRO A 240 -13.78 -19.53 15.31
CA PRO A 240 -14.66 -20.69 15.24
C PRO A 240 -14.00 -21.91 15.89
N THR A 241 -14.84 -22.84 16.37
CA THR A 241 -14.43 -24.12 16.95
C THR A 241 -15.22 -25.27 16.33
N LEU A 242 -14.73 -26.50 16.50
CA LEU A 242 -15.45 -27.71 16.07
C LEU A 242 -16.77 -27.85 16.83
N GLN A 243 -17.89 -27.94 16.11
CA GLN A 243 -19.23 -27.95 16.70
C GLN A 243 -19.58 -29.26 17.40
N SER A 244 -19.11 -30.40 16.87
CA SER A 244 -19.46 -31.72 17.39
C SER A 244 -18.60 -32.11 18.58
N SER A 245 -19.21 -32.63 19.65
CA SER A 245 -18.52 -33.15 20.84
C SER A 245 -17.87 -34.54 20.63
N GLU A 246 -17.97 -35.13 19.44
CA GLU A 246 -17.43 -36.47 19.14
C GLU A 246 -15.92 -36.52 18.87
N TRP A 247 -15.32 -35.40 18.46
CA TRP A 247 -13.88 -35.28 18.21
C TRP A 247 -13.04 -35.39 19.48
N THR A 248 -11.84 -35.98 19.37
CA THR A 248 -10.94 -36.08 20.54
C THR A 248 -10.44 -34.71 21.00
N ASP A 249 -10.04 -34.64 22.28
CA ASP A 249 -9.42 -33.43 22.85
C ASP A 249 -8.14 -33.04 22.11
N TYR A 250 -7.38 -34.01 21.58
CA TYR A 250 -6.21 -33.74 20.76
C TYR A 250 -6.58 -32.97 19.50
N PHE A 251 -7.69 -33.32 18.84
CA PHE A 251 -8.12 -32.64 17.62
C PHE A 251 -8.67 -31.24 17.91
N ARG A 252 -9.50 -31.10 18.93
CA ARG A 252 -9.99 -29.77 19.36
C ARG A 252 -8.82 -28.85 19.70
N ASN A 253 -7.90 -29.33 20.54
CA ASN A 253 -6.76 -28.52 20.97
C ASN A 253 -5.88 -28.12 19.78
N PHE A 254 -5.72 -28.97 18.76
CA PHE A 254 -5.01 -28.62 17.54
C PHE A 254 -5.72 -27.50 16.76
N VAL A 255 -7.04 -27.61 16.56
CA VAL A 255 -7.85 -26.60 15.86
C VAL A 255 -7.83 -25.27 16.63
N ASP A 256 -8.05 -25.31 17.95
CA ASP A 256 -8.03 -24.13 18.81
C ASP A 256 -6.65 -23.46 18.82
N SER A 257 -5.57 -24.23 18.78
CA SER A 257 -4.20 -23.72 18.66
C SER A 257 -3.99 -23.03 17.30
N CYS A 258 -4.46 -23.62 16.21
CA CYS A 258 -4.36 -23.01 14.88
C CYS A 258 -5.18 -21.71 14.78
N LEU A 259 -6.32 -21.64 15.47
CA LEU A 259 -7.29 -20.54 15.38
C LEU A 259 -7.14 -19.50 16.49
N GLN A 260 -5.95 -19.36 17.07
CA GLN A 260 -5.60 -18.21 17.88
C GLN A 260 -5.63 -16.95 17.01
N LYS A 261 -6.50 -15.98 17.35
CA LYS A 261 -6.68 -14.74 16.57
C LYS A 261 -5.43 -13.87 16.55
N LEU A 262 -4.72 -13.81 17.66
CA LEU A 262 -3.48 -13.06 17.79
C LEU A 262 -2.32 -13.90 17.22
N PRO A 263 -1.59 -13.43 16.19
CA PRO A 263 -0.52 -14.20 15.57
C PRO A 263 0.61 -14.62 16.52
N GLN A 264 0.88 -13.82 17.56
CA GLN A 264 1.89 -14.16 18.56
C GLN A 264 1.52 -15.40 19.40
N ASP A 265 0.23 -15.63 19.62
CA ASP A 265 -0.27 -16.76 20.41
C ASP A 265 -0.49 -18.01 19.53
N ARG A 266 -0.53 -17.82 18.22
CA ARG A 266 -0.65 -18.91 17.24
C ARG A 266 0.70 -19.61 17.07
N PRO A 267 0.79 -20.94 17.21
CA PRO A 267 2.06 -21.65 17.06
C PRO A 267 2.58 -21.64 15.62
N THR A 268 3.87 -21.88 15.45
CA THR A 268 4.49 -22.07 14.12
C THR A 268 4.23 -23.48 13.57
N CYS A 269 4.60 -23.72 12.31
CA CYS A 269 4.52 -25.06 11.72
C CYS A 269 5.37 -26.08 12.50
N GLU A 270 6.57 -25.69 12.93
CA GLU A 270 7.51 -26.55 13.65
C GLU A 270 6.94 -26.98 15.01
N GLU A 271 6.28 -26.07 15.72
CA GLU A 271 5.61 -26.35 16.99
C GLU A 271 4.41 -27.28 16.78
N LEU A 272 3.59 -27.04 15.75
CA LEU A 272 2.45 -27.88 15.45
C LEU A 272 2.83 -29.27 14.94
N LEU A 273 4.00 -29.45 14.32
CA LEU A 273 4.52 -30.76 13.93
C LEU A 273 4.82 -31.65 15.15
N GLN A 274 5.00 -31.05 16.32
CA GLN A 274 5.16 -31.76 17.59
C GLN A 274 3.84 -31.96 18.35
N HIS A 275 2.70 -31.54 17.77
CA HIS A 275 1.42 -31.61 18.43
C HIS A 275 0.87 -33.04 18.48
N ALA A 276 0.29 -33.44 19.63
CA ALA A 276 -0.21 -34.80 19.86
C ALA A 276 -1.21 -35.28 18.78
N PHE A 277 -2.02 -34.37 18.25
CA PHE A 277 -2.95 -34.63 17.13
C PHE A 277 -2.30 -35.29 15.92
N VAL A 278 -1.12 -34.78 15.48
CA VAL A 278 -0.42 -35.25 14.27
C VAL A 278 0.61 -36.34 14.56
N LEU A 279 1.15 -36.37 15.79
CA LEU A 279 2.12 -37.38 16.24
C LEU A 279 1.48 -38.70 16.67
N ARG A 280 0.16 -38.72 16.95
CA ARG A 280 -0.51 -39.95 17.39
C ARG A 280 -0.27 -41.08 16.39
N GLU A 281 -0.13 -42.29 16.92
CA GLU A 281 0.03 -43.50 16.12
C GLU A 281 -1.21 -43.72 15.23
N ARG A 282 -0.95 -44.02 13.95
CA ARG A 282 -1.97 -44.33 12.94
C ARG A 282 -1.40 -45.34 11.96
N ALA A 283 -2.26 -46.15 11.34
CA ALA A 283 -1.80 -47.08 10.31
C ALA A 283 -1.22 -46.32 9.11
N GLU A 284 -0.12 -46.81 8.56
CA GLU A 284 0.50 -46.22 7.35
C GLU A 284 -0.45 -46.32 6.13
N SER A 285 -1.38 -47.28 6.16
CA SER A 285 -2.38 -47.49 5.12
C SER A 285 -3.56 -46.52 5.16
N VAL A 286 -3.69 -45.64 6.16
CA VAL A 286 -4.89 -44.78 6.34
C VAL A 286 -5.27 -44.01 5.07
N LEU A 287 -4.30 -43.35 4.41
CA LEU A 287 -4.58 -42.59 3.20
C LEU A 287 -4.81 -43.49 1.98
N ASN A 288 -4.15 -44.65 1.91
CA ASN A 288 -4.36 -45.63 0.85
C ASN A 288 -5.76 -46.26 0.93
N GLU A 289 -6.22 -46.58 2.14
CA GLU A 289 -7.58 -47.08 2.40
C GLU A 289 -8.63 -46.01 2.08
N LEU A 290 -8.39 -44.75 2.46
CA LEU A 290 -9.24 -43.62 2.08
C LEU A 290 -9.35 -43.49 0.56
N ILE A 291 -8.22 -43.54 -0.15
CA ILE A 291 -8.16 -43.46 -1.61
C ILE A 291 -8.94 -44.60 -2.25
N GLN A 292 -8.70 -45.84 -1.81
CA GLN A 292 -9.37 -47.02 -2.34
C GLN A 292 -10.89 -46.93 -2.13
N ARG A 293 -11.32 -46.60 -0.91
CA ARG A 293 -12.73 -46.37 -0.58
C ARG A 293 -13.36 -45.26 -1.42
N THR A 294 -12.59 -44.23 -1.75
CA THR A 294 -13.03 -43.13 -2.62
C THR A 294 -13.21 -43.59 -4.06
N LYS A 295 -12.26 -44.37 -4.60
CA LYS A 295 -12.39 -44.97 -5.95
C LYS A 295 -13.62 -45.87 -6.03
N ASP A 296 -13.84 -46.73 -5.04
CA ASP A 296 -14.99 -47.64 -4.99
C ASP A 296 -16.32 -46.87 -4.97
N ALA A 297 -16.42 -45.85 -4.12
CA ALA A 297 -17.61 -44.98 -4.07
C ALA A 297 -17.87 -44.25 -5.40
N VAL A 298 -16.83 -43.86 -6.14
CA VAL A 298 -16.97 -43.26 -7.48
C VAL A 298 -17.49 -44.25 -8.52
N ARG A 299 -17.10 -45.53 -8.42
CA ARG A 299 -17.61 -46.60 -9.32
C ARG A 299 -19.10 -46.86 -9.12
N GLU A 300 -19.62 -46.64 -7.91
CA GLU A 300 -21.02 -46.85 -7.54
C GLU A 300 -21.94 -45.64 -7.80
N LEU A 301 -21.41 -44.49 -8.23
CA LEU A 301 -22.17 -43.24 -8.44
C LEU A 301 -23.00 -43.24 -9.74
N ASP A 302 -24.28 -42.84 -9.66
CA ASP A 302 -25.21 -42.69 -10.80
C ASP A 302 -24.67 -41.82 -11.96
N ASN A 303 -25.12 -42.11 -13.19
CA ASN A 303 -24.65 -41.52 -14.46
C ASN A 303 -24.48 -39.99 -14.51
N LEU A 304 -25.29 -39.21 -13.77
CA LEU A 304 -25.20 -37.74 -13.72
C LEU A 304 -24.06 -37.24 -12.80
N GLN A 305 -23.82 -37.88 -11.66
CA GLN A 305 -22.77 -37.51 -10.70
C GLN A 305 -21.42 -38.11 -11.08
N SER A 306 -21.46 -39.29 -11.70
CA SER A 306 -20.35 -39.94 -12.38
C SER A 306 -19.58 -38.98 -13.31
N ARG A 307 -20.25 -38.09 -14.05
CA ARG A 307 -19.57 -37.18 -15.01
C ARG A 307 -18.57 -36.21 -14.36
N LYS A 308 -18.83 -35.72 -13.15
CA LYS A 308 -17.97 -34.74 -12.46
C LYS A 308 -16.82 -35.40 -11.68
N MET A 309 -17.07 -36.58 -11.12
CA MET A 309 -16.11 -37.28 -10.24
C MET A 309 -15.28 -38.36 -10.96
N LYS A 310 -15.60 -38.68 -12.23
CA LYS A 310 -14.85 -39.63 -13.08
C LYS A 310 -13.36 -39.33 -13.20
N LYS A 311 -12.93 -38.08 -12.92
CA LYS A 311 -11.51 -37.69 -12.86
C LYS A 311 -10.69 -38.55 -11.90
N ILE A 312 -11.29 -39.08 -10.83
CA ILE A 312 -10.63 -39.94 -9.83
C ILE A 312 -10.25 -41.32 -10.42
N LEU A 313 -10.88 -41.74 -11.53
CA LEU A 313 -10.65 -43.05 -12.15
C LEU A 313 -9.80 -42.98 -13.44
N PHE A 314 -9.32 -41.80 -13.84
CA PHE A 314 -8.57 -41.63 -15.11
C PHE A 314 -7.26 -42.43 -15.22
N PRO A 315 -6.45 -42.61 -14.15
CA PRO A 315 -5.22 -43.41 -14.24
C PRO A 315 -5.44 -44.87 -14.66
N GLU A 316 -6.61 -45.45 -14.36
CA GLU A 316 -6.88 -46.88 -14.52
C GLU A 316 -7.35 -47.27 -15.93
N ALA A 317 -7.72 -46.31 -16.79
CA ALA A 317 -8.40 -46.57 -18.05
C ALA A 317 -7.57 -47.30 -19.13
N HIS A 318 -6.27 -47.54 -18.94
CA HIS A 318 -5.42 -48.19 -19.95
C HIS A 318 -4.34 -49.18 -19.42
N ASN A 319 -4.42 -49.65 -18.17
CA ASN A 319 -3.53 -50.70 -17.66
C ASN A 319 -4.08 -52.14 -17.84
N GLY A 320 -5.13 -52.33 -18.64
CA GLY A 320 -5.61 -53.66 -19.05
C GLY A 320 -4.84 -54.18 -20.27
N PRO A 321 -4.59 -55.51 -20.40
CA PRO A 321 -4.00 -56.05 -21.62
C PRO A 321 -4.95 -55.76 -22.78
N ALA A 322 -4.40 -55.46 -23.95
CA ALA A 322 -5.14 -55.21 -25.18
C ALA A 322 -6.20 -56.32 -25.39
N ALA A 323 -7.44 -55.98 -25.10
CA ALA A 323 -8.61 -56.78 -25.41
C ALA A 323 -9.33 -56.09 -26.57
N GLU A 324 -9.62 -56.91 -27.58
CA GLU A 324 -10.14 -56.59 -28.89
C GLU A 324 -11.29 -55.58 -28.86
N VAL A 325 -11.23 -54.63 -29.79
CA VAL A 325 -12.36 -53.76 -30.17
C VAL A 325 -13.36 -54.63 -30.94
N PRO A 326 -14.63 -54.75 -30.52
CA PRO A 326 -15.70 -55.09 -31.43
C PRO A 326 -16.19 -53.81 -32.11
N ASP A 327 -16.25 -53.87 -33.43
CA ASP A 327 -16.83 -52.88 -34.32
C ASP A 327 -18.14 -52.28 -33.79
N GLU A 328 -18.23 -50.96 -33.73
CA GLU A 328 -19.49 -50.26 -33.95
C GLU A 328 -19.30 -49.23 -35.06
N GLU A 329 -20.05 -49.48 -36.13
CA GLU A 329 -20.05 -48.79 -37.40
C GLU A 329 -20.35 -47.29 -37.29
N GLU A 330 -19.65 -46.53 -38.13
CA GLU A 330 -19.99 -45.19 -38.52
C GLU A 330 -21.46 -45.06 -38.95
N VAL A 331 -22.20 -44.13 -38.33
CA VAL A 331 -23.26 -43.43 -39.06
C VAL A 331 -22.95 -41.94 -39.00
N SER A 332 -22.27 -41.50 -40.05
CA SER A 332 -22.15 -40.13 -40.49
C SER A 332 -23.52 -39.46 -40.57
N ASN A 333 -23.71 -38.37 -39.82
CA ASN A 333 -24.63 -37.30 -40.20
C ASN A 333 -23.89 -35.97 -40.06
N HIS A 334 -23.14 -35.65 -41.13
CA HIS A 334 -22.71 -34.29 -41.43
C HIS A 334 -23.94 -33.42 -41.67
N ILE A 335 -24.25 -32.50 -40.77
CA ILE A 335 -24.95 -31.26 -41.10
C ILE A 335 -23.94 -30.13 -40.99
N TYR A 336 -23.51 -29.62 -42.13
CA TYR A 336 -22.84 -28.34 -42.25
C TYR A 336 -23.79 -27.22 -41.79
N LEU A 337 -23.40 -26.48 -40.76
CA LEU A 337 -23.98 -25.18 -40.47
C LEU A 337 -22.87 -24.23 -40.00
N ASN A 338 -22.34 -23.47 -40.97
CA ASN A 338 -21.69 -22.20 -40.67
C ASN A 338 -22.76 -21.24 -40.16
N SER A 339 -22.68 -20.78 -38.91
CA SER A 339 -23.17 -19.46 -38.55
C SER A 339 -22.47 -18.91 -37.31
N VAL A 340 -22.02 -17.69 -37.51
CA VAL A 340 -21.48 -16.68 -36.60
C VAL A 340 -22.31 -16.54 -35.31
N GLY A 341 -21.62 -16.43 -34.17
CA GLY A 341 -22.03 -15.67 -32.99
C GLY A 341 -23.15 -16.23 -32.11
N SER A 342 -22.77 -16.89 -31.00
CA SER A 342 -23.45 -16.74 -29.71
C SER A 342 -22.58 -17.30 -28.59
N SER A 343 -21.95 -16.41 -27.84
CA SER A 343 -21.23 -16.68 -26.60
C SER A 343 -22.21 -16.60 -25.44
N GLN A 344 -22.68 -17.74 -24.91
CA GLN A 344 -23.30 -17.85 -23.58
C GLN A 344 -23.20 -19.29 -23.07
N SER A 345 -22.15 -19.58 -22.29
CA SER A 345 -22.12 -20.69 -21.33
C SER A 345 -21.50 -20.18 -20.02
N ILE A 346 -22.17 -20.48 -18.92
CA ILE A 346 -22.01 -19.93 -17.56
C ILE A 346 -20.73 -20.45 -16.89
N PRO A 347 -19.82 -19.61 -16.36
CA PRO A 347 -18.71 -20.03 -15.51
C PRO A 347 -19.09 -20.01 -14.02
N SER A 348 -18.71 -21.08 -13.31
CA SER A 348 -18.77 -21.23 -11.86
C SER A 348 -17.85 -20.21 -11.17
N MET A 349 -18.35 -19.59 -10.10
CA MET A 349 -17.73 -18.44 -9.46
C MET A 349 -16.50 -18.78 -8.61
N SER A 350 -15.34 -18.28 -9.01
CA SER A 350 -14.17 -18.06 -8.15
C SER A 350 -13.71 -16.61 -8.33
N ILE A 351 -13.91 -15.77 -7.30
CA ILE A 351 -13.63 -14.33 -7.35
C ILE A 351 -12.22 -14.07 -6.80
N SER A 352 -11.22 -14.00 -7.68
CA SER A 352 -9.90 -13.44 -7.37
C SER A 352 -9.84 -12.00 -7.87
N ALA A 353 -9.40 -11.07 -7.02
CA ALA A 353 -9.24 -9.67 -7.34
C ALA A 353 -7.82 -9.39 -7.87
N SER A 354 -7.69 -9.08 -9.15
CA SER A 354 -6.62 -8.24 -9.68
C SER A 354 -7.24 -7.06 -10.44
N SER A 355 -6.48 -6.00 -10.56
CA SER A 355 -6.92 -4.63 -10.80
C SER A 355 -6.01 -4.00 -11.83
N GLN A 356 -6.40 -3.77 -13.10
CA GLN A 356 -5.69 -2.78 -13.91
C GLN A 356 -6.55 -1.93 -14.83
N SER A 357 -6.09 -0.69 -14.88
CA SER A 357 -6.50 0.45 -15.67
C SER A 357 -5.45 0.73 -16.73
N SER A 358 -5.87 1.15 -17.93
CA SER A 358 -5.18 2.17 -18.75
C SER A 358 -6.10 2.57 -19.91
N SER A 359 -6.58 3.82 -19.97
CA SER A 359 -5.99 4.96 -20.70
C SER A 359 -6.30 4.95 -22.20
N VAL A 360 -7.07 5.94 -22.70
CA VAL A 360 -6.68 6.80 -23.84
C VAL A 360 -7.54 8.06 -23.87
N ASN A 361 -6.86 9.20 -23.97
CA ASN A 361 -7.38 10.50 -24.36
C ASN A 361 -7.84 10.47 -25.82
N SER A 362 -8.97 11.13 -26.12
CA SER A 362 -9.23 11.85 -27.37
C SER A 362 -10.49 12.72 -27.19
N LEU A 363 -10.29 14.02 -27.06
CA LEU A 363 -11.25 15.09 -27.41
C LEU A 363 -11.07 15.42 -28.91
N PRO A 364 -11.93 16.21 -29.59
CA PRO A 364 -12.93 17.14 -29.03
C PRO A 364 -14.33 17.17 -29.69
N ASP A 365 -15.22 17.87 -29.01
CA ASP A 365 -16.00 19.03 -29.51
C ASP A 365 -17.54 18.96 -29.45
N ALA A 366 -18.08 20.16 -29.27
CA ALA A 366 -19.36 20.65 -28.78
C ALA A 366 -20.63 20.27 -29.58
N THR A 367 -21.79 20.29 -28.90
CA THR A 367 -22.80 21.39 -29.02
C THR A 367 -24.16 21.04 -28.37
N ALA A 368 -24.76 22.06 -27.74
CA ALA A 368 -26.19 22.42 -27.64
C ALA A 368 -27.20 21.38 -27.08
N GLU A 369 -27.78 21.60 -25.90
CA GLU A 369 -28.99 22.41 -25.64
C GLU A 369 -30.34 21.70 -25.98
N ASP A 370 -31.04 21.32 -24.90
CA ASP A 370 -32.37 21.85 -24.53
C ASP A 370 -33.65 20.96 -24.59
N SER A 371 -34.41 21.12 -23.48
CA SER A 371 -35.88 21.08 -23.32
C SER A 371 -36.73 19.77 -23.32
N LYS A 372 -37.15 19.43 -22.07
CA LYS A 372 -38.54 19.44 -21.50
C LYS A 372 -39.69 18.51 -22.00
N SER A 373 -40.29 17.84 -20.98
CA SER A 373 -41.73 17.60 -20.66
C SER A 373 -42.61 16.84 -21.68
N GLU A 374 -43.66 16.08 -21.37
CA GLU A 374 -44.40 15.66 -20.18
C GLU A 374 -45.35 14.50 -20.64
N LEU A 375 -45.81 13.69 -19.67
CA LEU A 375 -47.14 13.06 -19.54
C LEU A 375 -48.02 12.76 -20.78
N GLU A 376 -48.47 11.50 -20.94
CA GLU A 376 -49.87 11.10 -20.65
C GLU A 376 -50.16 9.61 -20.88
N LEU A 377 -50.91 9.04 -19.93
CA LEU A 377 -51.61 7.76 -19.96
C LEU A 377 -52.93 7.94 -20.72
N MET A 378 -53.28 7.04 -21.64
CA MET A 378 -54.68 6.65 -21.81
C MET A 378 -54.82 5.20 -22.27
N ASP A 379 -55.73 4.57 -21.54
CA ASP A 379 -56.32 3.24 -21.63
C ASP A 379 -57.17 3.08 -22.89
N GLY A 380 -57.36 1.84 -23.34
CA GLY A 380 -58.03 1.55 -24.62
C GLY A 380 -58.36 0.07 -24.83
N ASP A 381 -59.21 -0.45 -23.95
CA ASP A 381 -59.84 -1.77 -24.05
C ASP A 381 -60.69 -1.92 -25.33
N ARG A 382 -60.43 -2.94 -26.15
CA ARG A 382 -61.41 -3.53 -27.09
C ARG A 382 -61.16 -5.02 -27.30
N THR A 383 -62.06 -5.82 -26.76
CA THR A 383 -62.23 -7.25 -27.05
C THR A 383 -63.17 -7.41 -28.25
N VAL A 384 -62.79 -8.13 -29.33
CA VAL A 384 -63.71 -8.98 -30.11
C VAL A 384 -62.99 -10.21 -30.67
N MET A 385 -63.65 -11.34 -30.42
CA MET A 385 -63.48 -12.74 -30.76
C MET A 385 -63.19 -13.13 -32.23
N SER A 386 -62.43 -14.24 -32.34
CA SER A 386 -62.56 -15.39 -33.27
C SER A 386 -62.11 -15.28 -34.73
N ASN A 387 -61.10 -16.10 -35.09
CA ASN A 387 -61.30 -17.21 -36.02
C ASN A 387 -60.22 -18.29 -35.86
N SER A 388 -60.68 -19.54 -35.77
CA SER A 388 -59.89 -20.76 -35.63
C SER A 388 -59.27 -21.19 -36.96
N SER A 389 -58.06 -21.73 -36.92
CA SER A 389 -57.62 -22.77 -37.86
C SER A 389 -56.95 -23.89 -37.07
N VAL A 390 -57.58 -25.05 -37.10
CA VAL A 390 -57.18 -26.28 -36.43
C VAL A 390 -56.07 -26.93 -37.25
N ILE A 391 -54.89 -27.12 -36.66
CA ILE A 391 -53.88 -28.06 -37.16
C ILE A 391 -53.79 -29.21 -36.16
N HIS A 392 -54.09 -30.41 -36.64
CA HIS A 392 -53.99 -31.68 -35.93
C HIS A 392 -52.54 -31.95 -35.49
N LEU A 393 -52.28 -31.97 -34.18
CA LEU A 393 -51.15 -32.70 -33.60
C LEU A 393 -51.66 -33.85 -32.71
N LYS A 394 -51.06 -35.02 -32.91
CA LYS A 394 -51.31 -36.28 -32.19
C LYS A 394 -51.08 -36.11 -30.67
N PRO A 395 -51.74 -36.91 -29.81
CA PRO A 395 -51.65 -36.73 -28.37
C PRO A 395 -50.27 -37.17 -27.86
N VAL A 396 -49.48 -36.20 -27.42
CA VAL A 396 -48.26 -36.45 -26.64
C VAL A 396 -48.70 -36.76 -25.20
N GLY A 397 -48.28 -37.92 -24.68
CA GLY A 397 -48.71 -38.42 -23.37
C GLY A 397 -48.46 -37.45 -22.21
N ALA A 398 -49.33 -37.51 -21.20
CA ALA A 398 -49.39 -36.61 -20.03
C ALA A 398 -48.05 -36.44 -19.26
N LEU A 399 -47.13 -37.41 -19.37
CA LEU A 399 -45.78 -37.31 -18.81
C LEU A 399 -44.94 -36.20 -19.46
N THR A 400 -45.06 -36.01 -20.78
CA THR A 400 -44.25 -35.04 -21.53
C THR A 400 -44.70 -33.60 -21.25
N LEU A 401 -46.01 -33.38 -21.10
CA LEU A 401 -46.56 -32.08 -20.72
C LEU A 401 -46.18 -31.73 -19.27
N MET A 402 -46.18 -32.69 -18.34
CA MET A 402 -45.66 -32.47 -16.99
C MET A 402 -44.15 -32.16 -16.95
N LEU A 403 -43.35 -32.82 -17.81
CA LEU A 403 -41.91 -32.58 -17.94
C LEU A 403 -41.62 -31.19 -18.51
N ILE A 404 -42.37 -30.74 -19.52
CA ILE A 404 -42.24 -29.41 -20.12
C ILE A 404 -42.65 -28.32 -19.13
N THR A 405 -43.75 -28.49 -18.39
CA THR A 405 -44.19 -27.51 -17.37
C THR A 405 -43.22 -27.46 -16.17
N LYS A 406 -42.63 -28.60 -15.76
CA LYS A 406 -41.55 -28.64 -14.76
C LYS A 406 -40.27 -28.00 -15.27
N HIS A 407 -39.83 -28.28 -16.50
CA HIS A 407 -38.66 -27.65 -17.09
C HIS A 407 -38.86 -26.14 -17.24
N CYS A 408 -40.01 -25.69 -17.72
CA CYS A 408 -40.32 -24.27 -17.86
C CYS A 408 -40.34 -23.56 -16.50
N TRP A 409 -40.92 -24.17 -15.46
CA TRP A 409 -40.93 -23.61 -14.10
C TRP A 409 -39.53 -23.57 -13.45
N VAL A 410 -38.71 -24.62 -13.65
CA VAL A 410 -37.31 -24.67 -13.18
C VAL A 410 -36.45 -23.63 -13.90
N VAL A 411 -36.62 -23.47 -15.21
CA VAL A 411 -35.92 -22.47 -16.02
C VAL A 411 -36.35 -21.05 -15.62
N THR A 412 -37.65 -20.79 -15.40
CA THR A 412 -38.13 -19.47 -14.96
C THR A 412 -37.62 -19.12 -13.55
N ARG A 413 -37.53 -20.13 -12.66
CA ARG A 413 -36.97 -19.97 -11.31
C ARG A 413 -35.46 -19.73 -11.34
N GLN A 414 -34.72 -20.47 -12.17
CA GLN A 414 -33.29 -20.27 -12.38
C GLN A 414 -32.97 -18.91 -13.01
N ILE A 415 -33.81 -18.42 -13.93
CA ILE A 415 -33.65 -17.07 -14.52
C ILE A 415 -33.86 -15.99 -13.45
N GLN A 416 -34.89 -16.10 -12.60
CA GLN A 416 -35.12 -15.16 -11.50
C GLN A 416 -34.02 -15.18 -10.44
N GLU A 417 -33.55 -16.38 -10.05
CA GLU A 417 -32.41 -16.55 -9.13
C GLU A 417 -31.12 -15.97 -9.76
N HIS A 418 -30.88 -16.19 -11.05
CA HIS A 418 -29.70 -15.67 -11.76
C HIS A 418 -29.75 -14.15 -12.01
N GLU A 419 -30.93 -13.56 -12.22
CA GLU A 419 -31.12 -12.10 -12.30
C GLU A 419 -30.84 -11.40 -10.95
N GLN A 420 -31.36 -11.94 -9.85
CA GLN A 420 -31.11 -11.42 -8.49
C GLN A 420 -29.62 -11.48 -8.13
N ASP A 421 -28.97 -12.57 -8.50
CA ASP A 421 -27.55 -12.82 -8.23
C ASP A 421 -26.64 -12.00 -9.18
N SER A 422 -27.14 -11.65 -10.38
CA SER A 422 -26.50 -10.74 -11.34
C SER A 422 -26.58 -9.27 -10.91
N GLU A 423 -27.74 -8.79 -10.46
CA GLU A 423 -27.91 -7.40 -9.97
C GLU A 423 -27.06 -7.11 -8.72
N LEU A 424 -26.97 -8.07 -7.80
CA LEU A 424 -26.10 -7.97 -6.61
C LEU A 424 -24.62 -7.99 -6.99
N ARG A 425 -24.22 -8.85 -7.95
CA ARG A 425 -22.86 -8.86 -8.52
C ARG A 425 -22.51 -7.54 -9.19
N GLU A 426 -23.45 -6.93 -9.90
CA GLU A 426 -23.24 -5.66 -10.59
C GLU A 426 -23.08 -4.48 -9.62
N GLN A 427 -23.90 -4.40 -8.56
CA GLN A 427 -23.73 -3.40 -7.49
C GLN A 427 -22.39 -3.55 -6.76
N MET A 428 -21.97 -4.78 -6.45
CA MET A 428 -20.68 -5.05 -5.81
C MET A 428 -19.49 -4.74 -6.75
N SER A 429 -19.65 -4.96 -8.06
CA SER A 429 -18.69 -4.54 -9.07
C SER A 429 -18.58 -3.01 -9.14
N GLY A 430 -19.71 -2.30 -9.08
CA GLY A 430 -19.76 -0.84 -9.03
C GLY A 430 -19.09 -0.25 -7.78
N TYR A 431 -19.40 -0.79 -6.60
CA TYR A 431 -18.77 -0.36 -5.35
C TYR A 431 -17.25 -0.64 -5.34
N LYS A 432 -16.82 -1.82 -5.79
CA LYS A 432 -15.39 -2.15 -5.94
C LYS A 432 -14.68 -1.20 -6.91
N ARG A 433 -15.35 -0.82 -8.02
CA ARG A 433 -14.82 0.15 -9.00
C ARG A 433 -14.64 1.52 -8.35
N MET A 434 -15.64 1.99 -7.61
CA MET A 434 -15.57 3.26 -6.88
C MET A 434 -14.43 3.25 -5.85
N ARG A 435 -14.29 2.19 -5.03
CA ARG A 435 -13.17 2.07 -4.07
C ARG A 435 -11.80 2.10 -4.73
N ARG A 436 -11.63 1.38 -5.86
CA ARG A 436 -10.39 1.44 -6.67
C ARG A 436 -10.13 2.84 -7.21
N GLN A 437 -11.17 3.55 -7.64
CA GLN A 437 -11.06 4.93 -8.12
C GLN A 437 -10.65 5.89 -7.00
N HIS A 438 -11.22 5.75 -5.80
CA HIS A 438 -10.83 6.54 -4.62
C HIS A 438 -9.35 6.34 -4.29
N GLN A 439 -8.89 5.08 -4.26
CA GLN A 439 -7.48 4.75 -4.02
C GLN A 439 -6.57 5.34 -5.10
N LYS A 440 -6.97 5.25 -6.37
CA LYS A 440 -6.22 5.84 -7.49
C LYS A 440 -6.15 7.37 -7.38
N GLN A 441 -7.22 8.03 -6.95
CA GLN A 441 -7.24 9.49 -6.74
C GLN A 441 -6.31 9.91 -5.62
N LEU A 442 -6.27 9.17 -4.50
CA LEU A 442 -5.32 9.42 -3.42
C LEU A 442 -3.88 9.22 -3.86
N LEU A 443 -3.56 8.10 -4.51
CA LEU A 443 -2.21 7.81 -4.98
C LEU A 443 -1.74 8.84 -6.02
N ALA A 444 -2.62 9.27 -6.93
CA ALA A 444 -2.31 10.30 -7.91
C ALA A 444 -2.04 11.66 -7.24
N LEU A 445 -2.82 12.00 -6.21
CA LEU A 445 -2.61 13.20 -5.41
C LEU A 445 -1.28 13.12 -4.66
N GLU A 446 -1.01 12.04 -3.94
CA GLU A 446 0.25 11.83 -3.20
C GLU A 446 1.48 11.92 -4.11
N ASN A 447 1.45 11.30 -5.29
CA ASN A 447 2.52 11.41 -6.27
C ASN A 447 2.72 12.85 -6.79
N LYS A 448 1.62 13.57 -7.03
CA LYS A 448 1.67 14.97 -7.46
C LYS A 448 2.29 15.85 -6.38
N LEU A 449 1.87 15.69 -5.13
CA LEU A 449 2.42 16.44 -3.99
C LEU A 449 3.88 16.09 -3.75
N LYS A 450 4.28 14.82 -3.93
CA LYS A 450 5.69 14.41 -3.88
C LYS A 450 6.54 15.11 -4.95
N SER A 451 6.06 15.16 -6.20
CA SER A 451 6.73 15.91 -7.27
C SER A 451 6.87 17.39 -6.94
N GLU A 452 5.81 18.02 -6.42
CA GLU A 452 5.83 19.42 -6.01
C GLU A 452 6.84 19.68 -4.87
N MET A 453 6.94 18.75 -3.91
CA MET A 453 7.93 18.82 -2.82
C MET A 453 9.37 18.70 -3.34
N ASP A 454 9.62 17.78 -4.27
CA ASP A 454 10.94 17.57 -4.87
C ASP A 454 11.36 18.79 -5.71
N GLU A 455 10.43 19.37 -6.48
CA GLU A 455 10.64 20.60 -7.24
C GLU A 455 10.92 21.80 -6.33
N HIS A 456 10.17 21.92 -5.22
CA HIS A 456 10.38 22.97 -4.24
C HIS A 456 11.76 22.86 -3.58
N ARG A 457 12.15 21.66 -3.16
CA ARG A 457 13.48 21.39 -2.60
C ARG A 457 14.59 21.76 -3.57
N LEU A 458 14.48 21.34 -4.83
CA LEU A 458 15.46 21.68 -5.86
C LEU A 458 15.58 23.20 -6.09
N LYS A 459 14.45 23.92 -6.00
CA LYS A 459 14.44 25.39 -6.10
C LYS A 459 15.19 26.05 -4.95
N LEU A 460 14.97 25.60 -3.72
CA LEU A 460 15.66 26.11 -2.52
C LEU A 460 17.16 25.80 -2.58
N ASP A 461 17.54 24.60 -2.98
CA ASP A 461 18.95 24.20 -3.14
C ASP A 461 19.67 25.08 -4.17
N LYS A 462 19.01 25.38 -5.30
CA LYS A 462 19.54 26.30 -6.33
C LYS A 462 19.69 27.73 -5.81
N GLU A 463 18.74 28.21 -4.99
CA GLU A 463 18.82 29.55 -4.38
C GLU A 463 20.00 29.64 -3.40
N LEU A 464 20.19 28.63 -2.56
CA LEU A 464 21.34 28.51 -1.64
C LEU A 464 22.67 28.53 -2.39
N GLU A 465 22.81 27.72 -3.44
CA GLU A 465 24.03 27.63 -4.22
C GLU A 465 24.35 28.95 -4.94
N SER A 466 23.32 29.60 -5.52
CA SER A 466 23.49 30.90 -6.16
C SER A 466 23.97 31.98 -5.17
N GLN A 467 23.44 32.00 -3.95
CA GLN A 467 23.87 32.95 -2.93
C GLN A 467 25.31 32.66 -2.46
N ARG A 468 25.66 31.39 -2.25
CA ARG A 468 27.03 31.00 -1.89
C ARG A 468 28.05 31.41 -2.95
N SER A 469 27.72 31.21 -4.23
CA SER A 469 28.56 31.68 -5.34
C SER A 469 28.71 33.22 -5.34
N SER A 470 27.62 33.95 -5.07
CA SER A 470 27.66 35.41 -4.96
C SER A 470 28.55 35.88 -3.80
N PHE A 471 28.41 35.27 -2.61
CA PHE A 471 29.20 35.60 -1.43
C PHE A 471 30.70 35.33 -1.64
N SER A 472 31.04 34.22 -2.29
CA SER A 472 32.42 33.91 -2.67
C SER A 472 32.99 34.98 -3.62
N SER A 473 32.25 35.37 -4.65
CA SER A 473 32.68 36.43 -5.58
C SER A 473 32.88 37.78 -4.90
N GLU A 474 31.98 38.16 -3.98
CA GLU A 474 32.11 39.40 -3.20
C GLU A 474 33.32 39.38 -2.27
N MET A 475 33.60 38.24 -1.63
CA MET A 475 34.75 38.07 -0.76
C MET A 475 36.07 38.20 -1.54
N ASP A 476 36.16 37.57 -2.72
CA ASP A 476 37.32 37.68 -3.59
C ASP A 476 37.58 39.12 -4.05
N LYS A 477 36.51 39.86 -4.35
CA LYS A 477 36.61 41.29 -4.70
C LYS A 477 37.12 42.11 -3.52
N LEU A 478 36.65 41.82 -2.31
CA LEU A 478 37.09 42.51 -1.09
C LEU A 478 38.57 42.25 -0.80
N ILE A 479 39.01 40.98 -0.89
CA ILE A 479 40.42 40.59 -0.69
C ILE A 479 41.32 41.30 -1.71
N LYS A 480 40.93 41.35 -2.99
CA LYS A 480 41.68 42.08 -4.03
C LYS A 480 41.74 43.58 -3.76
N LYS A 481 40.64 44.19 -3.29
CA LYS A 481 40.60 45.61 -2.88
C LYS A 481 41.56 45.86 -1.71
N HIS A 482 41.57 44.99 -0.71
CA HIS A 482 42.47 45.08 0.45
C HIS A 482 43.94 44.96 0.04
N GLN A 483 44.28 44.00 -0.82
CA GLN A 483 45.64 43.85 -1.36
C GLN A 483 46.08 45.11 -2.13
N ALA A 484 45.23 45.66 -2.99
CA ALA A 484 45.52 46.88 -3.74
C ALA A 484 45.70 48.10 -2.83
N ALA A 485 44.90 48.22 -1.76
CA ALA A 485 45.04 49.28 -0.76
C ALA A 485 46.41 49.19 -0.05
N MET A 486 46.79 47.99 0.41
CA MET A 486 48.08 47.75 1.06
C MET A 486 49.27 48.06 0.13
N GLU A 487 49.18 47.70 -1.15
CA GLU A 487 50.24 48.00 -2.12
C GLU A 487 50.33 49.52 -2.41
N LYS A 488 49.19 50.21 -2.49
CA LYS A 488 49.14 51.66 -2.67
C LYS A 488 49.75 52.39 -1.48
N ASP A 489 49.43 51.98 -0.26
CA ASP A 489 49.97 52.59 0.96
C ASP A 489 51.47 52.34 1.07
N ALA A 490 51.93 51.12 0.77
CA ALA A 490 53.37 50.82 0.73
C ALA A 490 54.14 51.72 -0.26
N LYS A 491 53.60 51.96 -1.45
CA LYS A 491 54.19 52.90 -2.43
C LYS A 491 54.18 54.35 -1.92
N THR A 492 53.10 54.77 -1.27
CA THR A 492 52.96 56.12 -0.72
C THR A 492 53.97 56.35 0.40
N PHE A 493 54.08 55.41 1.34
CA PHE A 493 55.06 55.44 2.42
C PHE A 493 56.51 55.47 1.93
N ALA A 494 56.84 54.70 0.90
CA ALA A 494 58.18 54.73 0.29
C ALA A 494 58.50 56.08 -0.36
N ASN A 495 57.51 56.73 -0.98
CA ASN A 495 57.68 58.06 -1.57
C ASN A 495 57.82 59.15 -0.50
N ASP A 496 57.04 59.07 0.57
CA ASP A 496 57.12 60.02 1.68
C ASP A 496 58.44 59.88 2.44
N GLU A 497 58.98 58.67 2.59
CA GLU A 497 60.33 58.44 3.13
C GLU A 497 61.40 59.17 2.32
N LYS A 498 61.36 59.04 0.99
CA LYS A 498 62.32 59.73 0.09
C LYS A 498 62.21 61.25 0.21
N LYS A 499 60.98 61.79 0.23
CA LYS A 499 60.75 63.24 0.38
C LYS A 499 61.25 63.75 1.73
N PHE A 500 61.00 63.00 2.80
CA PHE A 500 61.46 63.34 4.15
C PHE A 500 62.99 63.37 4.24
N GLN A 501 63.67 62.36 3.70
CA GLN A 501 65.13 62.33 3.61
C GLN A 501 65.70 63.50 2.81
N GLN A 502 65.11 63.80 1.65
CA GLN A 502 65.52 64.92 0.80
C GLN A 502 65.33 66.28 1.51
N HIS A 503 64.25 66.43 2.28
CA HIS A 503 64.00 67.66 3.05
C HIS A 503 65.09 67.89 4.11
N ILE A 504 65.42 66.87 4.91
CA ILE A 504 66.47 66.95 5.92
C ILE A 504 67.83 67.22 5.26
N GLN A 505 68.18 66.50 4.19
CA GLN A 505 69.43 66.71 3.47
C GLN A 505 69.55 68.12 2.88
N SER A 506 68.44 68.68 2.38
CA SER A 506 68.39 70.06 1.88
C SER A 506 68.62 71.09 3.00
N GLN A 507 68.02 70.88 4.18
CA GLN A 507 68.29 71.71 5.36
C GLN A 507 69.74 71.62 5.81
N GLN A 508 70.29 70.40 5.93
CA GLN A 508 71.68 70.15 6.30
C GLN A 508 72.67 70.79 5.34
N LYS A 509 72.39 70.75 4.03
CA LYS A 509 73.20 71.42 3.01
C LYS A 509 73.19 72.94 3.17
N LYS A 510 72.03 73.54 3.47
CA LYS A 510 71.91 74.98 3.73
C LYS A 510 72.68 75.38 4.99
N GLU A 511 72.55 74.61 6.06
CA GLU A 511 73.30 74.80 7.31
C GLU A 511 74.81 74.69 7.07
N LEU A 512 75.27 73.68 6.33
CA LEU A 512 76.68 73.49 6.00
C LEU A 512 77.22 74.66 5.18
N SER A 513 76.49 75.12 4.15
CA SER A 513 76.90 76.30 3.38
C SER A 513 77.00 77.55 4.25
N SER A 514 76.01 77.80 5.12
CA SER A 514 76.02 78.93 6.06
C SER A 514 77.20 78.85 7.04
N PHE A 515 77.47 77.64 7.57
CA PHE A 515 78.58 77.38 8.48
C PHE A 515 79.94 77.62 7.82
N LEU A 516 80.16 77.10 6.61
CA LEU A 516 81.39 77.31 5.83
C LEU A 516 81.61 78.79 5.50
N GLU A 517 80.54 79.53 5.23
CA GLU A 517 80.61 80.98 4.98
C GLU A 517 80.91 81.77 6.26
N SER A 518 80.43 81.32 7.42
CA SER A 518 80.84 81.86 8.72
C SER A 518 82.31 81.58 9.01
N GLN A 519 82.78 80.34 8.83
CA GLN A 519 84.20 79.98 9.00
C GLN A 519 85.13 80.79 8.10
N LYS A 520 84.74 81.05 6.85
CA LYS A 520 85.52 81.90 5.93
C LYS A 520 85.63 83.34 6.45
N ARG A 521 84.56 83.89 7.00
CA ARG A 521 84.56 85.24 7.61
C ARG A 521 85.43 85.28 8.86
N GLU A 522 85.29 84.31 9.77
CA GLU A 522 86.11 84.20 10.98
C GLU A 522 87.60 83.98 10.66
N TYR A 523 87.91 83.11 9.68
CA TYR A 523 89.28 82.90 9.20
C TYR A 523 89.90 84.19 8.72
N LYS A 524 89.15 85.00 7.95
CA LYS A 524 89.64 86.30 7.45
C LYS A 524 89.96 87.24 8.61
N MET A 525 89.06 87.38 9.57
CA MET A 525 89.24 88.22 10.77
C MET A 525 90.42 87.75 11.64
N ARG A 526 90.51 86.45 11.94
CA ARG A 526 91.59 85.89 12.76
C ARG A 526 92.95 85.96 12.05
N LYS A 527 92.98 85.80 10.73
CA LYS A 527 94.17 85.99 9.90
C LYS A 527 94.66 87.44 9.90
N GLU A 528 93.75 88.42 9.99
CA GLU A 528 94.10 89.85 10.13
C GLU A 528 94.65 90.13 11.55
N GLN A 529 94.00 89.63 12.61
CA GLN A 529 94.50 89.72 13.99
C GLN A 529 95.88 89.07 14.19
N LEU A 530 96.12 87.87 13.64
CA LEU A 530 97.43 87.21 13.70
C LEU A 530 98.53 87.99 12.97
N LYS A 531 98.18 88.83 11.98
CA LYS A 531 99.15 89.73 11.34
C LYS A 531 99.45 90.95 12.22
N GLU A 532 98.47 91.45 12.96
CA GLU A 532 98.63 92.53 13.93
C GLU A 532 99.48 92.08 15.13
N GLU A 533 99.15 90.93 15.75
CA GLU A 533 99.91 90.31 16.86
C GLU A 533 101.39 90.04 16.47
N LEU A 534 101.66 89.74 15.20
CA LEU A 534 103.02 89.52 14.67
C LEU A 534 103.82 90.83 14.46
N ASN A 535 103.12 91.96 14.37
CA ASN A 535 103.68 93.30 14.17
C ASN A 535 104.11 93.96 15.50
N GLU A 536 103.56 93.51 16.63
CA GLU A 536 103.90 94.00 17.97
C GLU A 536 105.24 93.44 18.51
N ASN A 537 105.69 92.27 18.05
CA ASN A 537 106.96 91.67 18.46
C ASN A 537 108.13 92.11 17.54
N GLN A 538 108.91 93.13 17.93
CA GLN A 538 110.00 93.69 17.09
C GLN A 538 111.32 92.87 17.09
N SER A 539 111.50 91.86 17.95
CA SER A 539 112.79 91.16 18.14
C SER A 539 112.89 89.73 17.56
N THR A 540 111.87 89.23 16.84
CA THR A 540 111.86 87.83 16.35
C THR A 540 112.32 87.69 14.88
N PRO A 541 113.21 86.74 14.52
CA PRO A 541 113.72 86.52 13.16
C PRO A 541 112.64 86.28 12.09
N LYS A 542 112.87 86.78 10.86
CA LYS A 542 111.91 86.74 9.73
C LYS A 542 111.45 85.31 9.34
N LYS A 543 112.36 84.33 9.43
CA LYS A 543 112.10 82.91 9.12
C LYS A 543 111.18 82.25 10.18
N GLU A 544 111.45 82.51 11.46
CA GLU A 544 110.63 82.01 12.57
C GLU A 544 109.23 82.64 12.60
N LYS A 545 109.11 83.93 12.26
CA LYS A 545 107.80 84.60 12.09
C LYS A 545 106.95 83.96 10.98
N GLN A 546 107.57 83.56 9.88
CA GLN A 546 106.89 82.92 8.76
C GLN A 546 106.48 81.48 9.08
N GLU A 547 107.34 80.70 9.76
CA GLU A 547 107.03 79.36 10.26
C GLU A 547 105.93 79.40 11.34
N TRP A 548 105.99 80.35 12.28
CA TRP A 548 104.95 80.55 13.30
C TRP A 548 103.60 80.90 12.67
N LEU A 549 103.56 81.84 11.71
CA LEU A 549 102.33 82.21 11.02
C LEU A 549 101.79 81.05 10.15
N SER A 550 102.68 80.24 9.56
CA SER A 550 102.30 79.03 8.83
C SER A 550 101.66 78.00 9.77
N LYS A 551 102.28 77.75 10.93
CA LYS A 551 101.80 76.82 11.95
C LYS A 551 100.47 77.28 12.58
N GLN A 552 100.29 78.58 12.82
CA GLN A 552 99.00 79.12 13.30
C GLN A 552 97.89 79.01 12.26
N LYS A 553 98.20 79.21 10.96
CA LYS A 553 97.23 78.97 9.88
C LYS A 553 96.84 77.50 9.77
N GLU A 554 97.80 76.60 9.89
CA GLU A 554 97.58 75.15 9.89
C GLU A 554 96.73 74.71 11.09
N ASN A 555 97.00 75.22 12.29
CA ASN A 555 96.19 74.96 13.49
C ASN A 555 94.73 75.44 13.34
N ILE A 556 94.53 76.64 12.78
CA ILE A 556 93.17 77.16 12.51
C ILE A 556 92.47 76.30 11.46
N GLN A 557 93.16 75.91 10.39
CA GLN A 557 92.59 75.03 9.35
C GLN A 557 92.26 73.64 9.90
N HIS A 558 93.11 73.08 10.77
CA HIS A 558 92.85 71.82 11.46
C HIS A 558 91.62 71.92 12.37
N PHE A 559 91.52 72.98 13.19
CA PHE A 559 90.36 73.23 14.05
C PHE A 559 89.08 73.43 13.23
N GLN A 560 89.15 74.14 12.11
CA GLN A 560 88.02 74.33 11.18
C GLN A 560 87.57 73.02 10.53
N ALA A 561 88.52 72.17 10.11
CA ALA A 561 88.24 70.84 9.57
C ALA A 561 87.64 69.90 10.62
N GLU A 562 88.10 69.98 11.87
CA GLU A 562 87.56 69.22 12.99
C GLU A 562 86.12 69.65 13.32
N GLU A 563 85.83 70.95 13.36
CA GLU A 563 84.48 71.47 13.58
C GLU A 563 83.52 71.18 12.41
N GLU A 564 84.01 71.23 11.16
CA GLU A 564 83.24 70.78 9.99
C GLU A 564 82.92 69.27 10.09
N ALA A 565 83.92 68.45 10.45
CA ALA A 565 83.73 67.02 10.65
C ALA A 565 82.76 66.73 11.81
N ASN A 566 82.79 67.52 12.88
CA ASN A 566 81.86 67.43 14.01
C ASN A 566 80.42 67.79 13.58
N LEU A 567 80.24 68.85 12.80
CA LEU A 567 78.94 69.23 12.24
C LEU A 567 78.37 68.13 11.34
N LEU A 568 79.17 67.61 10.40
CA LEU A 568 78.76 66.52 9.50
C LEU A 568 78.41 65.24 10.27
N ARG A 569 79.15 64.95 11.36
CA ARG A 569 78.86 63.81 12.25
C ARG A 569 77.52 63.99 12.98
N ARG A 570 77.24 65.20 13.50
CA ARG A 570 75.95 65.54 14.14
C ARG A 570 74.79 65.48 13.14
N GLN A 571 74.98 66.02 11.94
CA GLN A 571 73.98 65.95 10.87
C GLN A 571 73.66 64.51 10.46
N ARG A 572 74.67 63.65 10.33
CA ARG A 572 74.47 62.22 10.05
C ARG A 572 73.66 61.54 11.17
N GLN A 573 74.06 61.73 12.43
CA GLN A 573 73.34 61.17 13.58
C GLN A 573 71.89 61.66 13.65
N TYR A 574 71.64 62.93 13.36
CA TYR A 574 70.30 63.50 13.31
C TYR A 574 69.45 62.88 12.19
N LEU A 575 69.99 62.78 10.97
CA LEU A 575 69.31 62.16 9.84
C LEU A 575 68.95 60.70 10.13
N ASP A 576 69.89 59.93 10.68
CA ASP A 576 69.68 58.52 10.99
C ASP A 576 68.60 58.34 12.08
N LEU A 577 68.60 59.20 13.11
CA LEU A 577 67.59 59.19 14.17
C LEU A 577 66.19 59.55 13.65
N GLU A 578 66.08 60.63 12.86
CA GLU A 578 64.81 61.07 12.28
C GLU A 578 64.25 60.07 11.27
N CYS A 579 65.12 59.46 10.45
CA CYS A 579 64.72 58.37 9.56
C CYS A 579 64.18 57.18 10.36
N ARG A 580 64.78 56.85 11.51
CA ARG A 580 64.31 55.77 12.37
C ARG A 580 62.96 56.09 13.00
N ARG A 581 62.77 57.32 13.51
CA ARG A 581 61.48 57.82 14.01
C ARG A 581 60.40 57.75 12.93
N PHE A 582 60.71 58.19 11.72
CA PHE A 582 59.80 58.16 10.57
C PHE A 582 59.38 56.73 10.19
N LYS A 583 60.35 55.80 10.10
CA LYS A 583 60.07 54.37 9.84
C LYS A 583 59.18 53.73 10.90
N ARG A 584 59.40 54.06 12.18
CA ARG A 584 58.55 53.56 13.27
C ARG A 584 57.11 54.08 13.17
N ARG A 585 56.92 55.34 12.79
CA ARG A 585 55.58 55.93 12.57
C ARG A 585 54.84 55.25 11.41
N ILE A 586 55.52 55.00 10.29
CA ILE A 586 54.94 54.27 9.15
C ILE A 586 54.56 52.85 9.53
N LEU A 587 55.39 52.14 10.31
CA LEU A 587 55.08 50.79 10.77
C LEU A 587 53.76 50.76 11.55
N ILE A 588 53.57 51.68 12.49
CA ILE A 588 52.34 51.81 13.26
C ILE A 588 51.15 52.19 12.36
N ALA A 589 51.34 53.12 11.42
CA ALA A 589 50.29 53.50 10.48
C ALA A 589 49.85 52.31 9.61
N ARG A 590 50.80 51.49 9.14
CA ARG A 590 50.52 50.25 8.40
C ARG A 590 49.75 49.25 9.27
N HIS A 591 50.13 49.09 10.54
CA HIS A 591 49.41 48.21 11.47
C HIS A 591 47.97 48.64 11.69
N ASN A 592 47.70 49.94 11.79
CA ASN A 592 46.33 50.46 11.90
C ASN A 592 45.49 50.16 10.66
N VAL A 593 46.03 50.41 9.45
CA VAL A 593 45.34 50.06 8.20
C VAL A 593 45.05 48.56 8.14
N GLU A 594 46.01 47.72 8.50
CA GLU A 594 45.83 46.27 8.51
C GLU A 594 44.75 45.81 9.51
N GLN A 595 44.64 46.44 10.68
CA GLN A 595 43.56 46.18 11.63
C GLN A 595 42.19 46.59 11.06
N ASP A 596 42.09 47.74 10.38
CA ASP A 596 40.83 48.21 9.80
C ASP A 596 40.37 47.30 8.64
N LEU A 597 41.29 46.86 7.77
CA LEU A 597 40.99 45.90 6.72
C LEU A 597 40.54 44.54 7.29
N ALA A 598 41.23 44.05 8.34
CA ALA A 598 40.83 42.82 9.02
C ALA A 598 39.44 42.92 9.66
N ARG A 599 39.09 44.08 10.23
CA ARG A 599 37.72 44.35 10.76
C ARG A 599 36.68 44.38 9.63
N GLU A 600 36.98 45.01 8.50
CA GLU A 600 36.09 45.03 7.32
C GLU A 600 35.83 43.61 6.80
N GLU A 601 36.88 42.78 6.68
CA GLU A 601 36.77 41.38 6.25
C GLU A 601 35.92 40.55 7.22
N LEU A 602 36.20 40.62 8.53
CA LEU A 602 35.47 39.88 9.56
C LEU A 602 34.01 40.31 9.64
N ASN A 603 33.72 41.61 9.52
CA ASN A 603 32.33 42.11 9.48
C ASN A 603 31.62 41.63 8.20
N LYS A 604 32.31 41.58 7.06
CA LYS A 604 31.71 41.05 5.83
C LYS A 604 31.38 39.56 5.97
N ARG A 605 32.27 38.75 6.56
CA ARG A 605 31.98 37.33 6.86
C ARG A 605 30.78 37.17 7.80
N GLN A 606 30.69 37.98 8.85
CA GLN A 606 29.55 38.00 9.76
C GLN A 606 28.24 38.25 9.01
N THR A 607 28.17 39.33 8.24
CA THR A 607 26.95 39.66 7.48
C THR A 607 26.56 38.59 6.46
N GLN A 608 27.53 37.94 5.81
CA GLN A 608 27.26 36.81 4.90
C GLN A 608 26.69 35.60 5.64
N LYS A 609 27.23 35.27 6.81
CA LYS A 609 26.73 34.18 7.65
C LYS A 609 25.32 34.46 8.18
N ASP A 610 25.07 35.68 8.66
CA ASP A 610 23.74 36.11 9.11
C ASP A 610 22.70 35.99 7.98
N LEU A 611 23.07 36.37 6.76
CA LEU A 611 22.20 36.25 5.58
C LEU A 611 21.96 34.78 5.18
N GLU A 612 22.98 33.92 5.23
CA GLU A 612 22.85 32.47 4.99
C GLU A 612 21.87 31.85 6.00
N HIS A 613 22.04 32.15 7.29
CA HIS A 613 21.16 31.65 8.36
C HIS A 613 19.73 32.16 8.22
N ALA A 614 19.52 33.45 7.95
CA ALA A 614 18.20 34.01 7.70
C ALA A 614 17.51 33.36 6.49
N MET A 615 18.27 32.99 5.46
CA MET A 615 17.74 32.28 4.30
C MET A 615 17.36 30.84 4.64
N LEU A 616 18.19 30.12 5.42
CA LEU A 616 17.87 28.76 5.88
C LEU A 616 16.59 28.73 6.73
N LEU A 617 16.36 29.73 7.57
CA LEU A 617 15.12 29.85 8.35
C LEU A 617 13.90 30.10 7.45
N ARG A 618 14.01 30.99 6.46
CA ARG A 618 12.94 31.21 5.47
C ARG A 618 12.67 29.98 4.61
N HIS A 619 13.72 29.24 4.23
CA HIS A 619 13.61 27.97 3.51
C HIS A 619 12.88 26.92 4.35
N HIS A 620 13.21 26.84 5.64
CA HIS A 620 12.51 25.97 6.58
C HIS A 620 11.03 26.34 6.71
N GLU A 621 10.70 27.62 6.88
CA GLU A 621 9.32 28.12 6.98
C GLU A 621 8.51 27.81 5.70
N SER A 622 9.10 28.09 4.54
CA SER A 622 8.47 27.78 3.25
C SER A 622 8.24 26.28 3.04
N MET A 623 9.20 25.43 3.47
CA MET A 623 9.04 23.98 3.44
C MET A 623 7.94 23.50 4.40
N GLN A 624 7.94 24.03 5.63
CA GLN A 624 6.91 23.74 6.62
C GLN A 624 5.51 24.07 6.09
N GLU A 625 5.31 25.26 5.53
CA GLU A 625 4.01 25.66 4.97
C GLU A 625 3.55 24.71 3.86
N LEU A 626 4.47 24.25 3.01
CA LEU A 626 4.18 23.28 1.96
C LEU A 626 3.79 21.92 2.53
N GLU A 627 4.52 21.41 3.51
CA GLU A 627 4.22 20.14 4.20
C GLU A 627 2.83 20.17 4.86
N PHE A 628 2.49 21.24 5.59
CA PHE A 628 1.16 21.39 6.19
C PHE A 628 0.05 21.52 5.15
N ARG A 629 0.31 22.22 4.03
CA ARG A 629 -0.65 22.34 2.92
C ARG A 629 -0.89 20.99 2.26
N HIS A 630 0.16 20.20 2.04
CA HIS A 630 0.09 18.86 1.48
C HIS A 630 -0.70 17.92 2.39
N LEU A 631 -0.39 17.91 3.69
CA LEU A 631 -1.13 17.11 4.68
C LEU A 631 -2.62 17.47 4.67
N ASN A 632 -2.95 18.77 4.77
CA ASN A 632 -4.36 19.21 4.75
C ASN A 632 -5.07 18.82 3.44
N THR A 633 -4.38 18.86 2.30
CA THR A 633 -4.96 18.49 1.00
C THR A 633 -5.26 16.99 0.94
N ILE A 634 -4.35 16.14 1.43
CA ILE A 634 -4.55 14.69 1.54
C ILE A 634 -5.70 14.38 2.50
N GLN A 635 -5.70 14.99 3.69
CA GLN A 635 -6.75 14.78 4.69
C GLN A 635 -8.13 15.18 4.18
N LYS A 636 -8.23 16.32 3.47
CA LYS A 636 -9.48 16.76 2.83
C LYS A 636 -9.95 15.77 1.77
N MET A 637 -9.05 15.30 0.90
CA MET A 637 -9.38 14.30 -0.11
C MET A 637 -9.86 12.99 0.53
N ARG A 638 -9.14 12.47 1.54
CA ARG A 638 -9.56 11.26 2.29
C ARG A 638 -10.95 11.43 2.90
N ALA A 639 -11.24 12.57 3.51
CA ALA A 639 -12.55 12.86 4.10
C ALA A 639 -13.67 12.91 3.04
N GLU A 640 -13.43 13.55 1.89
CA GLU A 640 -14.39 13.60 0.78
C GLU A 640 -14.70 12.20 0.21
N LEU A 641 -13.67 11.37 0.05
CA LEU A 641 -13.81 10.00 -0.47
C LEU A 641 -14.54 9.08 0.53
N ILE A 642 -14.26 9.19 1.82
CA ILE A 642 -15.00 8.47 2.87
C ILE A 642 -16.47 8.91 2.89
N ARG A 643 -16.75 10.20 2.75
CA ARG A 643 -18.13 10.71 2.67
C ARG A 643 -18.88 10.11 1.47
N LEU A 644 -18.25 10.08 0.30
CA LEU A 644 -18.84 9.51 -0.92
C LEU A 644 -19.03 7.99 -0.80
N GLN A 645 -18.09 7.31 -0.15
CA GLN A 645 -18.18 5.89 0.16
C GLN A 645 -19.39 5.60 1.08
N HIS A 646 -19.50 6.31 2.20
CA HIS A 646 -20.60 6.14 3.16
C HIS A 646 -21.96 6.38 2.49
N GLN A 647 -22.07 7.39 1.62
CA GLN A 647 -23.29 7.64 0.86
C GLN A 647 -23.64 6.49 -0.09
N THR A 648 -22.64 5.88 -0.73
CA THR A 648 -22.84 4.77 -1.66
C THR A 648 -23.28 3.50 -0.92
N GLU A 649 -22.66 3.22 0.23
CA GLU A 649 -23.05 2.08 1.10
C GLU A 649 -24.49 2.23 1.60
N LEU A 650 -24.87 3.43 2.03
CA LEU A 650 -26.23 3.71 2.47
C LEU A 650 -27.23 3.51 1.33
N ASN A 651 -26.94 4.01 0.13
CA ASN A 651 -27.79 3.80 -1.05
C ASN A 651 -27.94 2.31 -1.38
N ASN A 652 -26.85 1.55 -1.34
CA ASN A 652 -26.87 0.10 -1.60
C ASN A 652 -27.70 -0.64 -0.54
N GLN A 653 -27.56 -0.30 0.75
CA GLN A 653 -28.35 -0.90 1.82
C GLN A 653 -29.85 -0.60 1.66
N MET A 654 -30.20 0.64 1.29
CA MET A 654 -31.59 1.01 1.02
C MET A 654 -32.18 0.23 -0.15
N GLU A 655 -31.39 -0.03 -1.20
CA GLU A 655 -31.83 -0.84 -2.33
C GLU A 655 -31.98 -2.33 -1.97
N TYR A 656 -31.06 -2.86 -1.17
CA TYR A 656 -31.15 -4.21 -0.60
C TYR A 656 -32.42 -4.39 0.25
N ASN A 657 -32.69 -3.45 1.16
CA ASN A 657 -33.91 -3.46 1.99
C ASN A 657 -35.17 -3.54 1.11
N LYS A 658 -35.25 -2.69 0.07
CA LYS A 658 -36.37 -2.72 -0.90
C LYS A 658 -36.49 -4.04 -1.67
N ARG A 659 -35.38 -4.73 -1.96
CA ARG A 659 -35.40 -6.04 -2.63
C ARG A 659 -35.94 -7.12 -1.70
N ARG A 660 -35.46 -7.18 -0.46
CA ARG A 660 -35.91 -8.14 0.55
C ARG A 660 -37.40 -8.00 0.84
N GLU A 661 -37.90 -6.78 0.94
CA GLU A 661 -39.34 -6.53 1.07
C GLU A 661 -40.14 -7.03 -0.15
N ARG A 662 -39.63 -6.84 -1.38
CA ARG A 662 -40.28 -7.35 -2.59
C ARG A 662 -40.29 -8.88 -2.64
N GLU A 663 -39.22 -9.54 -2.23
CA GLU A 663 -39.12 -11.00 -2.16
C GLU A 663 -40.14 -11.59 -1.17
N LEU A 664 -40.26 -10.99 0.01
CA LEU A 664 -41.22 -11.42 1.02
C LEU A 664 -42.66 -11.24 0.50
N ARG A 665 -42.97 -10.10 -0.12
CA ARG A 665 -44.29 -9.87 -0.76
C ARG A 665 -44.58 -10.92 -1.84
N ARG A 666 -43.60 -11.30 -2.67
CA ARG A 666 -43.76 -12.35 -3.68
C ARG A 666 -44.04 -13.72 -3.03
N LYS A 667 -43.34 -14.06 -1.94
CA LYS A 667 -43.57 -15.28 -1.17
C LYS A 667 -45.00 -15.33 -0.63
N HIS A 668 -45.46 -14.24 -0.01
CA HIS A 668 -46.82 -14.14 0.53
C HIS A 668 -47.90 -14.29 -0.55
N VAL A 669 -47.73 -13.65 -1.71
CA VAL A 669 -48.64 -13.80 -2.86
C VAL A 669 -48.68 -15.26 -3.35
N MET A 670 -47.54 -15.96 -3.37
CA MET A 670 -47.47 -17.37 -3.78
C MET A 670 -48.15 -18.31 -2.79
N GLU A 671 -48.03 -18.06 -1.49
CA GLU A 671 -48.72 -18.82 -0.44
C GLU A 671 -50.24 -18.67 -0.53
N VAL A 672 -50.73 -17.44 -0.71
CA VAL A 672 -52.16 -17.17 -0.94
C VAL A 672 -52.67 -17.91 -2.18
N ARG A 673 -51.87 -17.98 -3.26
CA ARG A 673 -52.23 -18.75 -4.47
C ARG A 673 -52.27 -20.28 -4.25
N GLN A 674 -51.47 -20.82 -3.33
CA GLN A 674 -51.43 -22.26 -3.04
C GLN A 674 -52.50 -22.69 -2.02
N GLN A 675 -52.96 -21.78 -1.17
CA GLN A 675 -53.94 -22.02 -0.12
C GLN A 675 -55.23 -22.73 -0.61
N PRO A 676 -55.88 -22.34 -1.75
CA PRO A 676 -57.10 -22.99 -2.22
C PRO A 676 -56.93 -24.47 -2.57
N LYS A 677 -55.73 -24.90 -2.98
CA LYS A 677 -55.45 -26.31 -3.32
C LYS A 677 -55.39 -27.19 -2.06
N SER A 678 -54.76 -26.69 -1.01
CA SER A 678 -54.69 -27.36 0.29
C SER A 678 -56.07 -27.44 0.95
N LEU A 679 -56.83 -26.34 0.90
CA LEU A 679 -58.19 -26.26 1.44
C LEU A 679 -59.16 -27.20 0.71
N LYS A 680 -59.09 -27.30 -0.63
CA LYS A 680 -59.89 -28.25 -1.42
C LYS A 680 -59.66 -29.72 -1.02
N SER A 681 -58.43 -30.09 -0.69
CA SER A 681 -58.12 -31.45 -0.24
C SER A 681 -58.75 -31.76 1.13
N LYS A 682 -58.71 -30.81 2.07
CA LYS A 682 -59.35 -30.95 3.38
C LYS A 682 -60.87 -30.93 3.27
N GLU A 683 -61.42 -30.06 2.44
CA GLU A 683 -62.86 -29.99 2.13
C GLU A 683 -63.36 -31.35 1.59
N LEU A 684 -62.59 -31.99 0.70
CA LEU A 684 -62.93 -33.32 0.18
C LEU A 684 -62.93 -34.40 1.27
N GLN A 685 -62.04 -34.31 2.25
CA GLN A 685 -62.00 -35.23 3.39
C GLN A 685 -63.21 -35.06 4.31
N ILE A 686 -63.61 -33.81 4.59
CA ILE A 686 -64.81 -33.50 5.38
C ILE A 686 -66.06 -33.95 4.62
N LYS A 687 -66.12 -33.78 3.29
CA LYS A 687 -67.18 -34.33 2.43
C LYS A 687 -67.32 -35.84 2.55
N LYS A 688 -66.21 -36.58 2.57
CA LYS A 688 -66.23 -38.04 2.74
C LYS A 688 -66.79 -38.44 4.11
N GLN A 689 -66.34 -37.77 5.17
CA GLN A 689 -66.83 -38.02 6.54
C GLN A 689 -68.33 -37.72 6.66
N PHE A 690 -68.80 -36.63 6.05
CA PHE A 690 -70.23 -36.31 5.99
C PHE A 690 -71.04 -37.39 5.26
N GLN A 691 -70.58 -37.83 4.08
CA GLN A 691 -71.23 -38.89 3.32
C GLN A 691 -71.30 -40.22 4.09
N GLU A 692 -70.25 -40.59 4.82
CA GLU A 692 -70.24 -41.77 5.69
C GLU A 692 -71.24 -41.63 6.84
N THR A 693 -71.28 -40.46 7.48
CA THR A 693 -72.22 -40.17 8.57
C THR A 693 -73.67 -40.22 8.11
N CYS A 694 -73.98 -39.65 6.93
CA CYS A 694 -75.30 -39.77 6.31
C CYS A 694 -75.68 -41.22 5.97
N LYS A 695 -74.73 -42.05 5.49
CA LYS A 695 -74.96 -43.47 5.23
C LYS A 695 -75.28 -44.23 6.52
N ILE A 696 -74.57 -43.93 7.61
CA ILE A 696 -74.81 -44.54 8.94
C ILE A 696 -76.19 -44.14 9.46
N GLN A 697 -76.53 -42.84 9.45
CA GLN A 697 -77.84 -42.33 9.85
C GLN A 697 -78.98 -42.95 9.03
N THR A 698 -78.77 -43.15 7.73
CA THR A 698 -79.75 -43.80 6.85
C THR A 698 -79.95 -45.28 7.18
N ARG A 699 -78.88 -46.01 7.56
CA ARG A 699 -79.01 -47.40 8.02
C ARG A 699 -79.71 -47.48 9.37
N GLN A 700 -79.33 -46.63 10.33
CA GLN A 700 -79.98 -46.54 11.64
C GLN A 700 -81.46 -46.20 11.50
N TYR A 701 -81.83 -45.29 10.61
CA TYR A 701 -83.22 -44.99 10.28
C TYR A 701 -83.97 -46.21 9.76
N LYS A 702 -83.38 -47.00 8.84
CA LYS A 702 -84.03 -48.22 8.32
C LYS A 702 -84.28 -49.25 9.44
N ILE A 703 -83.32 -49.43 10.34
CA ILE A 703 -83.43 -50.34 11.49
C ILE A 703 -84.52 -49.85 12.44
N LEU A 704 -84.47 -48.58 12.85
CA LEU A 704 -85.43 -47.95 13.75
C LEU A 704 -86.85 -47.95 13.17
N ARG A 705 -86.98 -47.67 11.86
CA ARG A 705 -88.25 -47.73 11.13
C ARG A 705 -88.85 -49.14 11.20
N ASN A 706 -88.06 -50.18 10.95
CA ASN A 706 -88.55 -51.56 10.98
C ASN A 706 -89.00 -51.95 12.40
N GLN A 707 -88.18 -51.67 13.41
CA GLN A 707 -88.52 -51.97 14.82
C GLN A 707 -89.80 -51.26 15.30
N LEU A 708 -90.02 -50.01 14.89
CA LEU A 708 -91.23 -49.28 15.28
C LEU A 708 -92.46 -49.71 14.48
N LEU A 709 -92.32 -50.14 13.22
CA LEU A 709 -93.42 -50.69 12.43
C LEU A 709 -93.91 -52.04 12.96
N ASP A 710 -93.00 -52.88 13.47
CA ASP A 710 -93.33 -54.18 14.09
C ASP A 710 -94.17 -54.02 15.37
N ASN A 711 -94.00 -52.91 16.09
CA ASN A 711 -94.66 -52.62 17.36
C ASN A 711 -95.91 -51.70 17.24
N THR A 712 -96.30 -51.29 16.03
CA THR A 712 -97.40 -50.32 15.81
C THR A 712 -98.56 -50.97 15.02
N PRO A 713 -99.84 -50.69 15.34
CA PRO A 713 -100.98 -51.19 14.56
C PRO A 713 -101.01 -50.71 13.11
N LYS A 714 -101.48 -51.55 12.19
CA LYS A 714 -101.49 -51.27 10.73
C LYS A 714 -102.29 -50.02 10.34
N SER A 715 -103.27 -49.59 11.14
CA SER A 715 -104.05 -48.36 10.93
C SER A 715 -103.19 -47.09 10.98
N ASP A 716 -102.11 -47.12 11.76
CA ASP A 716 -101.33 -45.92 12.13
C ASP A 716 -99.97 -45.88 11.40
N HIS A 717 -99.63 -46.93 10.64
CA HIS A 717 -98.38 -47.06 9.90
C HIS A 717 -98.13 -45.88 8.94
N LYS A 718 -99.17 -45.36 8.27
CA LYS A 718 -99.03 -44.25 7.31
C LYS A 718 -98.61 -42.95 8.00
N THR A 719 -99.23 -42.63 9.13
CA THR A 719 -98.97 -41.44 9.94
C THR A 719 -97.59 -41.52 10.58
N MET A 720 -97.24 -42.71 11.08
CA MET A 720 -95.94 -43.00 11.70
C MET A 720 -94.78 -42.91 10.69
N LEU A 721 -94.93 -43.48 9.49
CA LEU A 721 -93.96 -43.37 8.40
C LEU A 721 -93.73 -41.92 7.93
N LYS A 722 -94.80 -41.12 7.88
CA LYS A 722 -94.70 -39.70 7.53
C LYS A 722 -93.86 -38.95 8.57
N ARG A 723 -94.16 -39.15 9.86
CA ARG A 723 -93.43 -38.54 10.98
C ARG A 723 -91.95 -38.95 11.01
N LEU A 724 -91.67 -40.23 10.84
CA LEU A 724 -90.30 -40.76 10.76
C LEU A 724 -89.53 -40.16 9.57
N LYS A 725 -90.16 -40.02 8.40
CA LYS A 725 -89.54 -39.42 7.22
C LYS A 725 -89.26 -37.93 7.41
N GLU A 726 -90.18 -37.20 8.04
CA GLU A 726 -89.99 -35.79 8.43
C GLU A 726 -88.83 -35.66 9.44
N GLU A 727 -88.74 -36.55 10.42
CA GLU A 727 -87.65 -36.55 11.41
C GLU A 727 -86.29 -36.92 10.80
N GLN A 728 -86.26 -37.88 9.87
CA GLN A 728 -85.06 -38.21 9.09
C GLN A 728 -84.59 -37.01 8.27
N THR A 729 -85.53 -36.31 7.61
CA THR A 729 -85.23 -35.13 6.78
C THR A 729 -84.69 -33.99 7.65
N ARG A 730 -85.28 -33.78 8.84
CA ARG A 730 -84.81 -32.79 9.80
C ARG A 730 -83.41 -33.11 10.33
N LYS A 731 -83.14 -34.36 10.70
CA LYS A 731 -81.81 -34.79 11.18
C LYS A 731 -80.74 -34.65 10.10
N LEU A 732 -81.05 -34.99 8.85
CA LEU A 732 -80.14 -34.78 7.72
C LEU A 732 -79.91 -33.29 7.41
N ALA A 733 -80.93 -32.44 7.57
CA ALA A 733 -80.78 -30.99 7.40
C ALA A 733 -79.87 -30.36 8.46
N ILE A 734 -80.03 -30.74 9.74
CA ILE A 734 -79.13 -30.29 10.82
C ILE A 734 -77.69 -30.75 10.57
N LEU A 735 -77.50 -31.98 10.11
CA LEU A 735 -76.20 -32.52 9.76
C LEU A 735 -75.55 -31.75 8.59
N ALA A 736 -76.34 -31.36 7.58
CA ALA A 736 -75.87 -30.55 6.47
C ALA A 736 -75.44 -29.14 6.94
N GLU A 737 -76.23 -28.51 7.81
CA GLU A 737 -75.91 -27.20 8.40
C GLU A 737 -74.64 -27.24 9.26
N GLN A 738 -74.45 -28.30 10.06
CA GLN A 738 -73.23 -28.53 10.83
C GLN A 738 -72.00 -28.72 9.94
N TYR A 739 -72.17 -29.39 8.80
CA TYR A 739 -71.11 -29.58 7.81
C TYR A 739 -70.73 -28.26 7.12
N ASP A 740 -71.71 -27.47 6.69
CA ASP A 740 -71.47 -26.16 6.07
C ASP A 740 -70.81 -25.20 7.06
N HIS A 741 -71.25 -25.21 8.33
CA HIS A 741 -70.62 -24.45 9.40
C HIS A 741 -69.17 -24.87 9.62
N SER A 742 -68.88 -26.18 9.69
CA SER A 742 -67.52 -26.69 9.89
C SER A 742 -66.57 -26.31 8.75
N ILE A 743 -67.04 -26.27 7.50
CA ILE A 743 -66.22 -25.83 6.36
C ILE A 743 -65.96 -24.34 6.41
N ASN A 744 -67.00 -23.53 6.66
CA ASN A 744 -66.85 -22.08 6.72
C ASN A 744 -65.93 -21.65 7.88
N ASP A 745 -66.06 -22.27 9.04
CA ASP A 745 -65.20 -22.02 10.20
C ASP A 745 -63.73 -22.39 9.91
N MET A 746 -63.49 -23.53 9.27
CA MET A 746 -62.15 -23.96 8.86
C MET A 746 -61.52 -23.01 7.82
N LEU A 747 -62.30 -22.57 6.82
CA LEU A 747 -61.83 -21.62 5.80
C LEU A 747 -61.48 -20.26 6.41
N SER A 748 -62.34 -19.74 7.27
CA SER A 748 -62.13 -18.45 7.97
C SER A 748 -60.92 -18.51 8.89
N THR A 749 -60.82 -19.54 9.74
CA THR A 749 -59.70 -19.74 10.67
C THR A 749 -58.37 -19.90 9.95
N GLN A 750 -58.36 -20.62 8.82
CA GLN A 750 -57.13 -20.85 8.06
C GLN A 750 -56.71 -19.63 7.22
N ALA A 751 -57.65 -18.75 6.86
CA ALA A 751 -57.35 -17.44 6.26
C ALA A 751 -56.71 -16.49 7.29
N LEU A 752 -57.34 -16.33 8.47
CA LEU A 752 -56.81 -15.48 9.55
C LEU A 752 -55.41 -15.89 9.99
N ARG A 753 -55.16 -17.20 10.18
CA ARG A 753 -53.82 -17.69 10.54
C ARG A 753 -52.76 -17.40 9.49
N LEU A 754 -53.14 -17.39 8.21
CA LEU A 754 -52.19 -17.06 7.13
C LEU A 754 -51.85 -15.58 7.19
N ASP A 755 -52.85 -14.70 7.33
CA ASP A 755 -52.64 -13.26 7.42
C ASP A 755 -51.80 -12.88 8.65
N GLU A 756 -52.09 -13.45 9.82
CA GLU A 756 -51.31 -13.25 11.05
C GLU A 756 -49.86 -13.71 10.89
N ALA A 757 -49.63 -14.87 10.26
CA ALA A 757 -48.29 -15.39 10.01
C ALA A 757 -47.50 -14.49 9.03
N GLN A 758 -48.15 -14.00 7.97
CA GLN A 758 -47.52 -13.11 7.00
C GLN A 758 -47.19 -11.74 7.59
N GLU A 759 -48.05 -11.21 8.46
CA GLU A 759 -47.78 -9.97 9.18
C GLU A 759 -46.61 -10.13 10.17
N ALA A 760 -46.56 -11.24 10.91
CA ALA A 760 -45.43 -11.56 11.79
C ALA A 760 -44.12 -11.67 11.01
N GLU A 761 -44.10 -12.35 9.86
CA GLU A 761 -42.92 -12.41 8.98
C GLU A 761 -42.49 -11.02 8.48
N CYS A 762 -43.43 -10.14 8.13
CA CYS A 762 -43.14 -8.76 7.74
C CYS A 762 -42.50 -7.96 8.87
N GLN A 763 -43.01 -8.09 10.11
CA GLN A 763 -42.46 -7.40 11.28
C GLN A 763 -41.05 -7.88 11.59
N VAL A 764 -40.82 -9.20 11.58
CA VAL A 764 -39.48 -9.78 11.79
C VAL A 764 -38.50 -9.28 10.72
N LEU A 765 -38.90 -9.28 9.44
CA LEU A 765 -38.03 -8.79 8.38
C LEU A 765 -37.71 -7.29 8.55
N ARG A 766 -38.70 -6.45 8.88
CA ARG A 766 -38.46 -5.02 9.12
C ARG A 766 -37.48 -4.80 10.28
N MET A 767 -37.63 -5.54 11.36
CA MET A 767 -36.73 -5.44 12.51
C MET A 767 -35.30 -5.87 12.15
N GLN A 768 -35.15 -6.94 11.36
CA GLN A 768 -33.85 -7.38 10.84
C GLN A 768 -33.19 -6.32 9.94
N LEU A 769 -33.92 -5.78 8.96
CA LEU A 769 -33.39 -4.77 8.04
C LEU A 769 -33.03 -3.46 8.76
N GLN A 770 -33.78 -3.10 9.82
CA GLN A 770 -33.49 -1.95 10.67
C GLN A 770 -32.19 -2.18 11.47
N GLN A 771 -32.03 -3.37 12.06
CA GLN A 771 -30.83 -3.74 12.80
C GLN A 771 -29.58 -3.74 11.89
N GLU A 772 -29.70 -4.23 10.66
CA GLU A 772 -28.62 -4.17 9.66
C GLU A 772 -28.23 -2.73 9.29
N LEU A 773 -29.21 -1.83 9.17
CA LEU A 773 -28.97 -0.41 8.90
C LEU A 773 -28.29 0.30 10.08
N GLU A 774 -28.70 0.00 11.30
CA GLU A 774 -28.06 0.52 12.52
C GLU A 774 -26.60 0.06 12.64
N LEU A 775 -26.32 -1.20 12.30
CA LEU A 775 -24.96 -1.73 12.26
C LEU A 775 -24.10 -1.00 11.21
N LEU A 776 -24.66 -0.73 10.03
CA LEU A 776 -23.98 0.06 9.00
C LEU A 776 -23.67 1.49 9.49
N ASN A 777 -24.62 2.17 10.13
CA ASN A 777 -24.41 3.50 10.68
C ASN A 777 -23.33 3.50 11.77
N ALA A 778 -23.34 2.50 12.65
CA ALA A 778 -22.31 2.34 13.68
C ALA A 778 -20.91 2.11 13.07
N TYR A 779 -20.84 1.30 11.99
CA TYR A 779 -19.61 1.08 11.24
C TYR A 779 -19.07 2.36 10.60
N GLN A 780 -19.92 3.13 9.92
CA GLN A 780 -19.54 4.41 9.32
C GLN A 780 -19.07 5.43 10.37
N SER A 781 -19.74 5.47 11.53
CA SER A 781 -19.34 6.32 12.65
C SER A 781 -17.95 5.92 13.19
N LYS A 782 -17.70 4.63 13.35
CA LYS A 782 -16.40 4.10 13.79
C LYS A 782 -15.28 4.46 12.82
N ILE A 783 -15.48 4.30 11.50
CA ILE A 783 -14.51 4.70 10.48
C ILE A 783 -14.21 6.19 10.57
N LYS A 784 -15.26 7.02 10.69
CA LYS A 784 -15.11 8.47 10.80
C LYS A 784 -14.24 8.84 12.02
N MET A 785 -14.54 8.30 13.19
CA MET A 785 -13.74 8.52 14.41
C MET A 785 -12.29 8.03 14.26
N GLN A 786 -12.08 6.86 13.67
CA GLN A 786 -10.73 6.33 13.43
C GLN A 786 -9.94 7.22 12.47
N THR A 787 -10.59 7.73 11.42
CA THR A 787 -9.98 8.63 10.46
C THR A 787 -9.62 9.97 11.10
N GLU A 788 -10.52 10.56 11.90
CA GLU A 788 -10.27 11.79 12.65
C GLU A 788 -9.10 11.59 13.63
N ALA A 789 -9.08 10.47 14.36
CA ALA A 789 -7.96 10.14 15.25
C ALA A 789 -6.63 9.91 14.50
N GLN A 790 -6.68 9.40 13.28
CA GLN A 790 -5.49 9.30 12.42
C GLN A 790 -5.04 10.68 11.94
N GLN A 791 -5.96 11.54 11.51
CA GLN A 791 -5.64 12.92 11.08
C GLN A 791 -4.98 13.73 12.20
N ASP A 792 -5.44 13.58 13.44
CA ASP A 792 -4.86 14.23 14.61
C ASP A 792 -3.47 13.69 14.94
N ARG A 793 -3.24 12.38 14.79
CA ARG A 793 -1.93 11.76 14.98
C ARG A 793 -0.93 12.25 13.93
N GLU A 794 -1.29 12.17 12.64
CA GLU A 794 -0.44 12.64 11.54
C GLU A 794 -0.09 14.13 11.68
N ARG A 795 -1.05 14.96 12.10
CA ARG A 795 -0.83 16.39 12.38
C ARG A 795 0.19 16.59 13.50
N LYS A 796 0.02 15.91 14.64
CA LYS A 796 0.95 16.01 15.78
C LYS A 796 2.35 15.50 15.43
N GLU A 797 2.44 14.41 14.69
CA GLU A 797 3.73 13.88 14.23
C GLU A 797 4.44 14.86 13.29
N LEU A 798 3.71 15.50 12.37
CA LEU A 798 4.28 16.53 11.51
C LEU A 798 4.72 17.75 12.32
N GLU A 799 3.90 18.24 13.25
CA GLU A 799 4.23 19.35 14.16
C GLU A 799 5.51 19.05 14.96
N GLN A 800 5.62 17.85 15.53
CA GLN A 800 6.81 17.41 16.26
C GLN A 800 8.04 17.34 15.35
N ARG A 801 7.91 16.77 14.14
CA ARG A 801 9.01 16.67 13.19
C ARG A 801 9.52 18.04 12.74
N VAL A 802 8.60 18.95 12.42
CA VAL A 802 8.92 20.33 12.03
C VAL A 802 9.56 21.07 13.19
N SER A 803 9.02 20.96 14.40
CA SER A 803 9.56 21.58 15.62
C SER A 803 10.97 21.08 15.93
N LEU A 804 11.21 19.77 15.88
CA LEU A 804 12.53 19.18 16.08
C LEU A 804 13.52 19.66 15.01
N ARG A 805 13.10 19.70 13.74
CA ARG A 805 13.91 20.22 12.63
C ARG A 805 14.27 21.69 12.83
N ARG A 806 13.33 22.50 13.35
CA ARG A 806 13.57 23.93 13.67
C ARG A 806 14.59 24.07 14.80
N ALA A 807 14.41 23.32 15.89
CA ALA A 807 15.33 23.35 17.03
C ALA A 807 16.75 22.94 16.65
N LEU A 808 16.91 21.87 15.85
CA LEU A 808 18.22 21.44 15.35
C LEU A 808 18.87 22.48 14.43
N LEU A 809 18.06 23.16 13.60
CA LEU A 809 18.55 24.24 12.74
C LEU A 809 19.02 25.44 13.57
N GLU A 810 18.24 25.85 14.57
CA GLU A 810 18.58 26.94 15.48
C GLU A 810 19.84 26.63 16.30
N GLN A 811 19.95 25.42 16.84
CA GLN A 811 21.17 24.96 17.53
C GLN A 811 22.39 25.02 16.60
N LYS A 812 22.26 24.53 15.36
CA LYS A 812 23.35 24.58 14.39
C LYS A 812 23.76 26.01 14.06
N ILE A 813 22.79 26.93 13.93
CA ILE A 813 23.04 28.35 13.71
C ILE A 813 23.82 28.94 14.90
N GLU A 814 23.40 28.64 16.13
CA GLU A 814 24.10 29.08 17.35
C GLU A 814 25.55 28.56 17.42
N GLU A 815 25.77 27.28 17.11
CA GLU A 815 27.10 26.67 17.07
C GLU A 815 28.00 27.31 16.00
N GLU A 816 27.48 27.55 14.79
CA GLU A 816 28.22 28.22 13.71
C GLU A 816 28.55 29.67 14.06
N MET A 817 27.63 30.40 14.70
CA MET A 817 27.84 31.78 15.14
C MET A 817 28.89 31.86 16.26
N LEU A 818 28.86 30.94 17.21
CA LEU A 818 29.87 30.84 18.26
C LEU A 818 31.25 30.51 17.67
N ALA A 819 31.31 29.58 16.72
CA ALA A 819 32.56 29.25 16.01
C ALA A 819 33.12 30.46 15.27
N LEU A 820 32.28 31.22 14.58
CA LEU A 820 32.68 32.45 13.88
C LEU A 820 33.17 33.53 14.86
N GLN A 821 32.52 33.67 16.03
CA GLN A 821 32.96 34.60 17.06
C GLN A 821 34.33 34.21 17.64
N ASN A 822 34.57 32.92 17.85
CA ASN A 822 35.87 32.41 18.28
C ASN A 822 36.95 32.65 17.22
N GLU A 823 36.67 32.37 15.94
CA GLU A 823 37.58 32.65 14.81
C GLU A 823 37.90 34.15 14.75
N ARG A 824 36.89 35.02 14.91
CA ARG A 824 37.05 36.48 14.96
C ARG A 824 38.01 36.89 16.07
N SER A 825 37.81 36.38 17.29
CA SER A 825 38.66 36.70 18.44
C SER A 825 40.10 36.20 18.24
N GLU A 826 40.29 34.99 17.71
CA GLU A 826 41.60 34.41 17.45
C GLU A 826 42.34 35.16 16.35
N ARG A 827 41.66 35.53 15.26
CA ARG A 827 42.23 36.30 14.15
C ARG A 827 42.73 37.66 14.61
N ILE A 828 41.94 38.37 15.41
CA ILE A 828 42.32 39.68 15.98
C ILE A 828 43.52 39.50 16.92
N ARG A 829 43.50 38.49 17.80
CA ARG A 829 44.60 38.22 18.73
C ARG A 829 45.90 37.92 17.99
N SER A 830 45.86 37.02 17.01
CA SER A 830 47.02 36.64 16.19
C SER A 830 47.60 37.83 15.43
N LEU A 831 46.73 38.71 14.91
CA LEU A 831 47.16 39.95 14.26
C LEU A 831 47.89 40.87 15.24
N LEU A 832 47.30 41.15 16.40
CA LEU A 832 47.90 42.01 17.42
C LEU A 832 49.22 41.45 17.96
N GLU A 833 49.32 40.14 18.19
CA GLU A 833 50.56 39.48 18.61
C GLU A 833 51.65 39.56 17.54
N ARG A 834 51.30 39.42 16.26
CA ARG A 834 52.25 39.62 15.17
C ARG A 834 52.74 41.06 15.12
N GLN A 835 51.82 42.03 15.21
CA GLN A 835 52.15 43.46 15.19
C GLN A 835 53.03 43.85 16.39
N ALA A 836 52.75 43.31 17.58
CA ALA A 836 53.59 43.49 18.76
C ALA A 836 55.02 42.96 18.54
N ARG A 837 55.17 41.73 18.01
CA ARG A 837 56.48 41.15 17.67
C ARG A 837 57.23 41.97 16.61
N GLU A 838 56.53 42.50 15.62
CA GLU A 838 57.14 43.38 14.60
C GLU A 838 57.66 44.68 15.22
N ILE A 839 56.92 45.28 16.15
CA ILE A 839 57.35 46.48 16.88
C ILE A 839 58.55 46.17 17.79
N GLU A 840 58.51 45.05 18.52
CA GLU A 840 59.63 44.62 19.38
C GLU A 840 60.89 44.38 18.57
N ALA A 841 60.79 43.64 17.45
CA ALA A 841 61.92 43.41 16.55
C ALA A 841 62.48 44.73 15.99
N PHE A 842 61.61 45.69 15.64
CA PHE A 842 62.03 47.01 15.21
C PHE A 842 62.74 47.78 16.33
N ASP A 843 62.21 47.77 17.56
CA ASP A 843 62.80 48.47 18.70
C ASP A 843 64.16 47.84 19.09
N SER A 844 64.28 46.50 19.08
CA SER A 844 65.55 45.77 19.29
C SER A 844 66.60 46.09 18.23
N GLU A 845 66.21 46.14 16.95
CA GLU A 845 67.12 46.53 15.89
C GLU A 845 67.58 47.99 16.02
N SER A 846 66.68 48.87 16.49
CA SER A 846 67.03 50.27 16.76
C SER A 846 68.07 50.39 17.87
N LEU A 847 67.94 49.58 18.92
CA LEU A 847 68.92 49.51 20.01
C LEU A 847 70.28 49.02 19.51
N ARG A 848 70.31 47.99 18.66
CA ARG A 848 71.56 47.45 18.08
C ARG A 848 72.30 48.47 17.22
N LEU A 849 71.57 49.36 16.54
CA LEU A 849 72.11 50.46 15.75
C LEU A 849 72.58 51.66 16.61
N GLY A 850 72.48 51.57 17.94
CA GLY A 850 72.99 52.59 18.87
C GLY A 850 71.99 53.67 19.26
N PHE A 851 70.71 53.54 18.91
CA PHE A 851 69.68 54.49 19.34
C PHE A 851 69.09 54.12 20.70
N THR A 852 68.94 55.10 21.60
CA THR A 852 68.29 54.86 22.92
C THR A 852 66.77 54.84 22.79
N LEU A 853 66.06 54.02 23.57
CA LEU A 853 64.59 53.88 23.48
C LEU A 853 63.84 55.23 23.55
N LEU A 854 64.28 56.14 24.42
CA LEU A 854 63.69 57.48 24.55
C LEU A 854 63.93 58.36 23.32
N SER A 855 65.05 58.16 22.61
CA SER A 855 65.45 59.03 21.50
C SER A 855 64.56 58.86 20.27
N TYR A 856 63.97 57.68 20.01
CA TYR A 856 63.15 57.46 18.82
C TYR A 856 61.68 57.13 19.10
N LYS A 857 61.29 56.95 20.38
CA LYS A 857 59.87 56.82 20.80
C LYS A 857 59.17 58.16 21.03
N HIS A 858 59.89 59.29 21.05
CA HIS A 858 59.30 60.61 21.34
C HIS A 858 58.44 61.13 20.19
N SER A 859 57.15 60.76 20.22
CA SER A 859 55.98 61.49 19.72
C SER A 859 54.76 60.54 19.80
N TYR A 860 54.18 60.33 20.98
CA TYR A 860 52.80 59.80 21.16
C TYR A 860 52.36 59.89 22.64
N VAL A 861 52.39 61.10 23.22
CA VAL A 861 51.65 61.38 24.47
C VAL A 861 50.88 62.69 24.29
N GLN A 862 49.91 62.67 23.39
CA GLN A 862 48.74 63.55 23.40
C GLN A 862 47.82 63.06 22.29
N THR A 863 46.51 63.06 22.56
CA THR A 863 45.39 62.61 21.70
C THR A 863 45.17 61.09 21.60
N ASN A 864 44.56 60.53 22.64
CA ASN A 864 43.29 59.77 22.53
C ASN A 864 42.83 59.34 23.93
N ARG A 865 42.30 60.31 24.69
CA ARG A 865 41.10 60.07 25.50
C ARG A 865 39.94 60.45 24.57
N LEU A 866 39.00 59.53 24.35
CA LEU A 866 37.56 59.69 24.06
C LEU A 866 37.09 58.52 23.18
N GLY A 867 36.12 57.75 23.71
CA GLY A 867 35.27 56.83 22.95
C GLY A 867 35.16 55.42 23.55
N ASP A 868 34.43 55.30 24.65
CA ASP A 868 33.56 54.12 24.90
C ASP A 868 32.50 54.00 23.79
#